data_AF-E4XRT0-F1
#
_entry.id   AF-E4XRT0-F1
#
_cell.length_a   1.000
_cell.length_b   1.000
_cell.length_c   1.000
_cell.angle_alpha   90.00
_cell.angle_beta   90.00
_cell.angle_gamma   90.00
#
_symmetry.space_group_name_H-M   'P 1'
#
loop_
_entity.id
_entity.type
_entity.pdbx_description
1 polymer ?
#
loop_
_entity_poly.entity_id
_entity_poly.type
_entity_poly.pdbx_seq_one_letter_code
_entity_poly.pdbx_strand_id
1 'polypeptide(L)'
;MRLFETALLASAVAAEYDYYGGERGKKKKQKQVKRDACGCELNPRNAPDAVPTCVDDSTKRKKIDWTCAATGLVERTERKCKKLKKKDLAEPCGDLGCRCETELAAFAATVSGSAFQCRKAGKKNLYKLWCDDNSDGLFTDGETFQMKKVKCKNGELRKNKFTLTCGGDGDGGGDDGTDPIVQNADGTGGAPPAIRSYVTIQGDANAGVGANAHAADSCESLDGGFIAAGVSQPSEFSTVRQFFVTKIKTCDPATTYTNAFGTMLTGAGTNCAENYDWSFLKTGNNCNAVSVKESADGTYVLAAGLHQSTGVAETYNGYVVKLDALTGAMIWEFDYTTNAGARSGFETLHLTSDGGFIVGGFINRVNGEFPAFKSGGQVDDGTPVLHKFSPEIANAASVSDPQPTWTYTCDGTNSVTCNLANGSMKNMRVYADSGGEKVVALPTPKSNLVIVDVASGAEVAYSGDGINSGFIGDGTANDIEVVLDGNNDVEGFVVTGLRDKFITTDGGETCTGDGCKVIDGFFSKYKPDLSGKLWDTLIPTGTWPGGINQFAGLTASAFESLVYTECWGMDKVTDTNGAHVGYVAACGTGIEPGCGIHPGAIGTACSTDARTAWRGAITRIDLAGNLVWYRMDSFNDLSASGESASEYIFQAKNGHIVSLTDEGFGGFGFETLELEV
;
A
#
# COMPACT_ATOMS: atom_id res chain seq x y z
N MET A 1 56.69 24.36 13.61
CA MET A 1 58.08 24.76 13.91
C MET A 1 58.02 26.19 14.48
N ARG A 2 58.39 26.38 15.77
CA ARG A 2 58.46 27.65 16.56
C ARG A 2 57.09 28.35 16.81
N LEU A 3 56.46 28.47 17.98
CA LEU A 3 56.81 28.65 19.42
C LEU A 3 57.55 29.94 19.80
N PHE A 4 57.12 30.51 20.94
CA PHE A 4 57.58 31.67 21.75
C PHE A 4 56.78 33.00 21.58
N GLU A 5 56.37 33.77 22.61
CA GLU A 5 56.25 33.61 24.08
C GLU A 5 55.74 34.93 24.73
N THR A 6 55.02 34.84 25.87
CA THR A 6 55.02 35.68 27.13
C THR A 6 54.92 37.23 27.12
N ALA A 7 54.54 37.98 28.18
CA ALA A 7 54.02 37.82 29.56
C ALA A 7 53.67 39.27 30.08
N LEU A 8 52.83 39.53 31.11
CA LEU A 8 53.13 39.69 32.56
C LEU A 8 51.79 40.12 33.25
N LEU A 9 51.23 39.48 34.30
CA LEU A 9 51.51 39.51 35.77
C LEU A 9 51.27 40.87 36.47
N ALA A 10 50.19 40.99 37.30
CA ALA A 10 50.12 40.88 38.78
C ALA A 10 50.45 42.23 39.49
N SER A 11 49.88 42.70 40.61
CA SER A 11 49.41 42.13 41.90
C SER A 11 48.78 43.32 42.70
N ALA A 12 47.64 43.19 43.41
CA ALA A 12 47.42 42.74 44.80
C ALA A 12 47.54 43.81 45.93
N VAL A 13 46.68 43.59 46.94
CA VAL A 13 46.80 43.84 48.40
C VAL A 13 45.82 44.84 49.03
N ALA A 14 45.20 44.33 50.11
CA ALA A 14 44.15 44.87 50.97
C ALA A 14 44.69 45.56 52.23
N ALA A 15 43.83 46.31 52.95
CA ALA A 15 43.90 46.49 54.41
C ALA A 15 42.55 47.00 55.00
N GLU A 16 42.22 46.48 56.18
CA GLU A 16 41.09 46.75 57.09
C GLU A 16 41.33 47.95 58.04
N TYR A 17 40.27 48.58 58.60
CA TYR A 17 39.91 48.61 60.06
C TYR A 17 38.89 49.72 60.47
N ASP A 18 37.77 49.27 61.05
CA ASP A 18 36.88 49.69 62.17
C ASP A 18 36.43 51.11 62.63
N TYR A 19 35.17 51.09 63.15
CA TYR A 19 34.51 51.82 64.29
C TYR A 19 34.11 53.32 64.12
N TYR A 20 32.95 53.87 64.52
CA TYR A 20 31.78 53.51 65.38
C TYR A 20 30.56 54.41 65.02
N GLY A 21 29.32 53.89 65.19
CA GLY A 21 28.16 54.57 65.80
C GLY A 21 27.42 55.71 65.05
N GLY A 22 26.12 55.50 64.72
CA GLY A 22 25.22 56.59 64.32
C GLY A 22 23.80 56.14 64.00
N GLU A 23 22.81 56.78 64.61
CA GLU A 23 21.43 56.34 64.80
C GLU A 23 20.47 56.45 63.59
N ARG A 24 19.41 55.62 63.68
CA ARG A 24 17.98 55.89 63.35
C ARG A 24 17.61 56.49 61.98
N GLY A 25 16.67 55.82 61.32
CA GLY A 25 15.60 56.53 60.60
C GLY A 25 15.19 55.98 59.24
N LYS A 26 14.42 54.89 59.24
CA LYS A 26 13.69 54.39 58.06
C LYS A 26 12.73 55.45 57.50
N LYS A 27 12.78 55.70 56.19
CA LYS A 27 11.60 55.99 55.36
C LYS A 27 11.69 55.23 54.03
N LYS A 28 11.43 53.91 54.08
CA LYS A 28 11.05 53.16 52.87
C LYS A 28 9.64 53.59 52.51
N LYS A 29 9.48 54.13 51.29
CA LYS A 29 8.18 54.25 50.63
C LYS A 29 7.46 52.90 50.75
N GLN A 30 6.36 52.87 51.51
CA GLN A 30 5.37 51.81 51.43
C GLN A 30 4.82 51.86 50.01
N LYS A 31 5.40 51.06 49.12
CA LYS A 31 4.65 50.59 47.95
C LYS A 31 3.57 49.72 48.56
N GLN A 32 2.33 50.15 48.43
CA GLN A 32 1.15 49.39 48.80
C GLN A 32 1.14 48.15 47.89
N VAL A 33 1.83 47.09 48.31
CA VAL A 33 1.84 45.81 47.60
C VAL A 33 0.47 45.22 47.86
N LYS A 34 -0.43 45.35 46.88
CA LYS A 34 -1.61 44.46 46.79
C LYS A 34 -1.03 43.04 46.81
N ARG A 35 -1.24 42.33 47.92
CA ARG A 35 -0.87 40.93 48.03
C ARG A 35 -2.01 40.15 47.41
N ASP A 36 -1.72 39.53 46.28
CA ASP A 36 -2.65 38.63 45.60
C ASP A 36 -2.66 37.27 46.35
N ALA A 37 -3.64 36.43 46.05
CA ALA A 37 -3.90 35.18 46.77
C ALA A 37 -2.65 34.34 47.09
N CYS A 38 -2.55 33.87 48.34
CA CYS A 38 -1.43 33.11 48.91
C CYS A 38 -0.08 33.85 48.95
N GLY A 39 -0.04 35.17 48.70
CA GLY A 39 1.19 35.98 48.75
C GLY A 39 2.14 35.75 47.57
N CYS A 40 1.62 35.26 46.43
CA CYS A 40 2.40 35.10 45.21
C CYS A 40 2.06 36.23 44.21
N GLU A 41 3.07 36.92 43.68
CA GLU A 41 2.88 38.12 42.82
C GLU A 41 2.82 37.82 41.30
N LEU A 42 2.74 36.54 40.88
CA LEU A 42 2.94 36.17 39.48
C LEU A 42 1.88 35.21 38.95
N ASN A 43 1.13 35.68 37.97
CA ASN A 43 0.22 34.86 37.16
C ASN A 43 1.00 33.86 36.27
N PRO A 44 0.39 32.73 35.88
CA PRO A 44 0.89 31.84 34.85
C PRO A 44 1.12 32.59 33.53
N ARG A 45 2.10 32.15 32.72
CA ARG A 45 2.49 32.90 31.50
C ARG A 45 1.42 32.93 30.41
N ASN A 46 0.61 31.87 30.34
CA ASN A 46 -0.51 31.79 29.40
C ASN A 46 -1.83 32.25 30.04
N ALA A 47 -1.79 32.88 31.20
CA ALA A 47 -3.01 33.31 31.89
C ALA A 47 -2.84 34.69 32.56
N PRO A 48 -2.50 35.74 31.79
CA PRO A 48 -2.34 37.09 32.35
C PRO A 48 -3.58 37.58 33.09
N ASP A 49 -4.79 37.18 32.67
CA ASP A 49 -6.05 37.67 33.24
C ASP A 49 -6.65 36.72 34.29
N ALA A 50 -5.96 35.63 34.64
CA ALA A 50 -6.46 34.73 35.68
C ALA A 50 -6.40 35.40 37.06
N VAL A 51 -7.52 35.31 37.78
CA VAL A 51 -7.68 35.81 39.15
C VAL A 51 -7.33 34.67 40.12
N PRO A 52 -6.26 34.79 40.92
CA PRO A 52 -5.90 33.75 41.88
C PRO A 52 -6.77 33.83 43.13
N THR A 53 -7.18 32.66 43.64
CA THR A 53 -7.84 32.46 44.94
C THR A 53 -7.01 31.48 45.78
N CYS A 54 -6.72 31.82 47.02
CA CYS A 54 -5.85 31.02 47.87
C CYS A 54 -6.63 29.87 48.49
N VAL A 55 -6.20 28.64 48.26
CA VAL A 55 -6.84 27.44 48.83
C VAL A 55 -6.10 26.96 50.06
N ASP A 56 -4.76 26.99 50.03
CA ASP A 56 -3.91 26.53 51.12
C ASP A 56 -2.54 27.22 51.07
N ASP A 57 -2.18 27.88 52.17
CA ASP A 57 -0.91 28.55 52.35
C ASP A 57 -0.05 27.95 53.49
N SER A 58 -0.50 26.85 54.10
CA SER A 58 0.15 26.23 55.27
C SER A 58 1.53 25.63 54.96
N THR A 59 1.82 25.36 53.69
CA THR A 59 3.08 24.74 53.26
C THR A 59 3.95 25.65 52.39
N LYS A 60 5.19 25.21 52.14
CA LYS A 60 6.10 25.86 51.18
C LYS A 60 5.57 25.79 49.73
N ARG A 61 4.61 24.91 49.43
CA ARG A 61 3.87 24.86 48.17
C ARG A 61 2.48 25.47 48.40
N LYS A 62 2.15 26.52 47.65
CA LYS A 62 0.86 27.19 47.74
C LYS A 62 -0.13 26.49 46.84
N LYS A 63 -1.34 26.22 47.34
CA LYS A 63 -2.47 25.77 46.53
C LYS A 63 -3.28 27.00 46.13
N ILE A 64 -3.34 27.26 44.84
CA ILE A 64 -4.01 28.44 44.27
C ILE A 64 -4.97 27.96 43.19
N ASP A 65 -6.22 28.40 43.30
CA ASP A 65 -7.25 28.27 42.28
C ASP A 65 -7.19 29.49 41.37
N TRP A 66 -6.89 29.28 40.09
CA TRP A 66 -6.82 30.32 39.08
C TRP A 66 -8.16 30.36 38.36
N THR A 67 -8.93 31.44 38.57
CA THR A 67 -10.22 31.64 37.91
C THR A 67 -10.03 32.52 36.68
N CYS A 68 -10.37 32.02 35.50
CA CYS A 68 -10.35 32.84 34.31
C CYS A 68 -11.58 33.73 34.23
N ALA A 69 -11.40 35.05 34.18
CA ALA A 69 -12.52 35.99 34.20
C ALA A 69 -13.47 35.84 33.00
N ALA A 70 -12.94 35.47 31.83
CA ALA A 70 -13.73 35.34 30.60
C ALA A 70 -14.58 34.06 30.56
N THR A 71 -14.06 32.94 31.06
CA THR A 71 -14.71 31.62 30.93
C THR A 71 -15.29 31.10 32.24
N GLY A 72 -14.93 31.68 33.38
CA GLY A 72 -15.24 31.16 34.71
C GLY A 72 -14.49 29.87 35.07
N LEU A 73 -13.61 29.36 34.19
CA LEU A 73 -12.86 28.13 34.42
C LEU A 73 -11.92 28.30 35.63
N VAL A 74 -11.94 27.32 36.54
CA VAL A 74 -11.07 27.29 37.73
C VAL A 74 -10.05 26.18 37.60
N GLU A 75 -8.76 26.51 37.54
CA GLU A 75 -7.68 25.52 37.59
C GLU A 75 -6.89 25.61 38.90
N ARG A 76 -6.80 24.48 39.61
CA ARG A 76 -6.01 24.37 40.83
C ARG A 76 -4.55 24.03 40.53
N THR A 77 -3.63 24.77 41.16
CA THR A 77 -2.18 24.50 41.09
C THR A 77 -1.56 24.39 42.49
N GLU A 78 -0.59 23.49 42.67
CA GLU A 78 0.15 23.34 43.93
C GLU A 78 1.68 23.48 43.74
N ARG A 79 2.24 24.69 43.93
CA ARG A 79 3.68 24.97 43.70
C ARG A 79 4.26 26.07 44.59
N LYS A 80 5.59 26.17 44.63
CA LYS A 80 6.30 27.31 45.26
C LYS A 80 6.04 28.57 44.41
N CYS A 81 5.79 29.75 45.03
CA CYS A 81 5.47 30.99 44.29
C CYS A 81 6.42 31.29 43.12
N LYS A 82 7.74 31.13 43.32
CA LYS A 82 8.77 31.37 42.28
C LYS A 82 8.66 30.46 41.04
N LYS A 83 7.90 29.36 41.12
CA LYS A 83 7.68 28.42 40.03
C LYS A 83 6.31 28.60 39.35
N LEU A 84 5.42 29.45 39.87
CA LEU A 84 4.09 29.68 39.27
C LEU A 84 4.20 30.26 37.87
N LYS A 85 5.02 31.31 37.67
CA LYS A 85 5.32 31.89 36.34
C LYS A 85 6.01 30.92 35.36
N LYS A 86 6.37 29.70 35.75
CA LYS A 86 7.03 28.72 34.85
C LYS A 86 6.09 27.62 34.38
N LYS A 87 4.95 27.43 35.03
CA LYS A 87 3.93 26.47 34.62
C LYS A 87 2.82 27.24 33.91
N ASP A 88 2.45 26.74 32.75
CA ASP A 88 1.27 27.22 32.02
C ASP A 88 0.04 26.50 32.62
N LEU A 89 -1.10 27.19 32.68
CA LEU A 89 -2.40 26.57 32.90
C LEU A 89 -2.72 25.64 31.72
N ALA A 90 -3.63 24.68 31.93
CA ALA A 90 -4.19 23.86 30.88
C ALA A 90 -4.75 24.76 29.78
N GLU A 91 -5.70 25.64 30.12
CA GLU A 91 -6.31 26.60 29.20
C GLU A 91 -5.74 28.02 29.38
N PRO A 92 -5.45 28.75 28.29
CA PRO A 92 -5.01 30.13 28.41
C PRO A 92 -6.13 31.03 28.92
N CYS A 93 -5.77 32.12 29.57
CA CYS A 93 -6.73 33.09 30.08
C CYS A 93 -6.33 34.53 29.77
N GLY A 94 -7.15 35.22 28.98
CA GLY A 94 -6.89 36.59 28.56
C GLY A 94 -6.12 36.69 27.25
N ASP A 95 -5.95 37.92 26.77
CA ASP A 95 -5.16 38.20 25.57
C ASP A 95 -3.67 37.99 25.88
N LEU A 96 -3.06 37.04 25.17
CA LEU A 96 -1.64 36.73 25.33
C LEU A 96 -0.73 37.69 24.57
N GLY A 97 -1.27 38.51 23.65
CA GLY A 97 -0.50 39.41 22.78
C GLY A 97 0.35 38.63 21.78
N CYS A 98 -0.21 37.58 21.19
CA CYS A 98 0.48 36.77 20.21
C CYS A 98 0.64 37.52 18.88
N ARG A 99 1.68 37.15 18.13
CA ARG A 99 1.99 37.75 16.82
C ARG A 99 1.62 36.76 15.71
N CYS A 100 1.31 37.28 14.52
CA CYS A 100 0.84 36.55 13.33
C CYS A 100 -0.63 36.10 13.35
N GLU A 101 -1.50 36.67 14.19
CA GLU A 101 -2.91 36.25 14.25
C GLU A 101 -3.62 36.44 12.90
N THR A 102 -3.38 37.56 12.21
CA THR A 102 -3.97 37.83 10.88
C THR A 102 -3.59 36.78 9.83
N GLU A 103 -2.35 36.31 9.83
CA GLU A 103 -1.92 35.30 8.86
C GLU A 103 -2.31 33.89 9.26
N LEU A 104 -2.38 33.60 10.56
CA LEU A 104 -2.97 32.34 11.03
C LEU A 104 -4.46 32.27 10.71
N ALA A 105 -5.18 33.39 10.77
CA ALA A 105 -6.55 33.48 10.30
C ALA A 105 -6.64 33.26 8.78
N ALA A 106 -5.75 33.86 8.00
CA ALA A 106 -5.68 33.61 6.56
C ALA A 106 -5.34 32.14 6.23
N PHE A 107 -4.45 31.50 7.00
CA PHE A 107 -4.13 30.09 6.85
C PHE A 107 -5.28 29.17 7.26
N ALA A 108 -5.93 29.44 8.40
CA ALA A 108 -7.12 28.69 8.83
C ALA A 108 -8.23 28.77 7.77
N ALA A 109 -8.38 29.92 7.09
CA ALA A 109 -9.30 30.04 5.96
C ALA A 109 -8.93 29.18 4.73
N THR A 110 -7.67 28.77 4.56
CA THR A 110 -7.25 27.84 3.50
C THR A 110 -7.46 26.36 3.86
N VAL A 111 -7.60 26.06 5.15
CA VAL A 111 -7.92 24.73 5.66
C VAL A 111 -9.39 24.76 6.08
N SER A 112 -10.28 24.48 5.11
CA SER A 112 -11.74 24.59 5.28
C SER A 112 -12.20 23.91 6.58
N GLY A 113 -12.97 24.64 7.41
CA GLY A 113 -13.46 24.12 8.69
C GLY A 113 -12.39 24.03 9.77
N SER A 114 -11.37 24.90 9.79
CA SER A 114 -10.38 24.95 10.89
C SER A 114 -10.44 26.24 11.70
N ALA A 115 -10.12 26.14 12.99
CA ALA A 115 -9.98 27.27 13.92
C ALA A 115 -8.66 27.21 14.67
N PHE A 116 -8.24 28.33 15.28
CA PHE A 116 -6.97 28.41 15.99
C PHE A 116 -7.05 29.29 17.25
N GLN A 117 -6.12 29.04 18.19
CA GLN A 117 -6.01 29.77 19.45
C GLN A 117 -4.54 29.92 19.84
N CYS A 118 -4.15 31.12 20.27
CA CYS A 118 -2.84 31.27 20.87
C CYS A 118 -2.80 30.67 22.28
N ARG A 119 -1.84 29.78 22.52
CA ARG A 119 -1.62 29.13 23.82
C ARG A 119 -0.49 29.78 24.61
N LYS A 120 0.44 30.46 23.94
CA LYS A 120 1.59 31.11 24.59
C LYS A 120 2.25 32.17 23.71
N ALA A 121 2.37 33.39 24.23
CA ALA A 121 3.18 34.42 23.62
C ALA A 121 4.68 34.29 23.98
N GLY A 122 5.56 34.56 23.00
CA GLY A 122 7.00 34.56 23.23
C GLY A 122 7.81 34.86 21.97
N LYS A 123 9.13 34.58 22.02
CA LYS A 123 10.00 34.65 20.82
C LYS A 123 9.55 33.68 19.71
N LYS A 124 8.91 32.58 20.10
CA LYS A 124 8.13 31.70 19.24
C LYS A 124 6.77 31.54 19.93
N ASN A 125 5.69 31.99 19.28
CA ASN A 125 4.35 31.85 19.81
C ASN A 125 3.92 30.38 19.65
N LEU A 126 3.23 29.82 20.63
CA LEU A 126 2.62 28.49 20.52
C LEU A 126 1.16 28.67 20.15
N TYR A 127 0.74 28.13 19.02
CA TYR A 127 -0.65 28.10 18.61
C TYR A 127 -1.18 26.67 18.60
N LYS A 128 -2.45 26.54 18.96
CA LYS A 128 -3.30 25.38 18.72
C LYS A 128 -4.12 25.67 17.46
N LEU A 129 -4.15 24.75 16.52
CA LEU A 129 -5.01 24.77 15.34
C LEU A 129 -5.81 23.47 15.37
N TRP A 130 -7.11 23.49 15.09
CA TRP A 130 -7.97 22.31 15.11
C TRP A 130 -9.02 22.37 14.01
N CYS A 131 -9.62 21.22 13.72
CA CYS A 131 -10.79 21.12 12.86
C CYS A 131 -12.02 21.49 13.68
N ASP A 132 -12.62 22.60 13.30
CA ASP A 132 -13.79 23.21 13.91
C ASP A 132 -15.04 22.58 13.29
N ASP A 133 -15.21 21.28 13.55
CA ASP A 133 -16.20 20.43 12.88
C ASP A 133 -17.64 20.92 13.13
N ASN A 134 -17.86 21.61 14.26
CA ASN A 134 -19.15 22.21 14.62
C ASN A 134 -19.25 23.71 14.28
N SER A 135 -18.17 24.33 13.77
CA SER A 135 -18.08 25.75 13.40
C SER A 135 -18.38 26.73 14.55
N ASP A 136 -18.10 26.36 15.80
CA ASP A 136 -18.32 27.22 16.96
C ASP A 136 -17.08 28.07 17.33
N GLY A 137 -15.95 27.82 16.67
CA GLY A 137 -14.69 28.53 16.90
C GLY A 137 -14.05 28.24 18.25
N LEU A 138 -14.56 27.24 18.97
CA LEU A 138 -14.02 26.71 20.21
C LEU A 138 -13.44 25.33 19.93
N PHE A 139 -12.46 24.93 20.72
CA PHE A 139 -11.97 23.56 20.66
C PHE A 139 -12.84 22.69 21.57
N THR A 140 -13.43 21.64 21.02
CA THR A 140 -14.20 20.64 21.77
C THR A 140 -13.45 19.30 21.88
N ASP A 141 -13.76 18.52 22.93
CA ASP A 141 -13.18 17.19 23.10
C ASP A 141 -13.68 16.27 21.97
N GLY A 142 -12.76 15.82 21.11
CA GLY A 142 -13.05 14.99 19.93
C GLY A 142 -12.48 15.56 18.63
N GLU A 143 -12.22 16.87 18.58
CA GLU A 143 -11.67 17.53 17.39
C GLU A 143 -10.19 17.23 17.19
N THR A 144 -9.81 16.98 15.94
CA THR A 144 -8.41 16.80 15.56
C THR A 144 -7.67 18.13 15.68
N PHE A 145 -6.51 18.15 16.36
CA PHE A 145 -5.74 19.39 16.54
C PHE A 145 -4.24 19.20 16.43
N GLN A 146 -3.55 20.29 16.08
CA GLN A 146 -2.11 20.39 16.03
C GLN A 146 -1.59 21.57 16.86
N MET A 147 -0.50 21.35 17.59
CA MET A 147 0.19 22.38 18.37
C MET A 147 1.54 22.70 17.76
N LYS A 148 1.78 23.95 17.33
CA LYS A 148 3.08 24.35 16.74
C LYS A 148 3.60 25.67 17.29
N LYS A 149 4.93 25.72 17.44
CA LYS A 149 5.67 26.94 17.78
C LYS A 149 6.05 27.69 16.51
N VAL A 150 5.42 28.83 16.26
CA VAL A 150 5.66 29.68 15.09
C VAL A 150 6.51 30.90 15.44
N LYS A 151 7.37 31.28 14.48
CA LYS A 151 8.22 32.46 14.58
C LYS A 151 7.72 33.54 13.62
N CYS A 152 7.33 34.66 14.22
CA CYS A 152 6.85 35.84 13.50
C CYS A 152 7.97 36.87 13.33
N LYS A 153 8.12 37.43 12.13
CA LYS A 153 8.96 38.63 11.90
C LYS A 153 8.12 39.65 11.15
N ASN A 154 7.93 40.84 11.74
CA ASN A 154 7.14 41.94 11.16
C ASN A 154 5.67 41.63 10.87
N GLY A 155 5.06 40.70 11.62
CA GLY A 155 3.69 40.23 11.37
C GLY A 155 3.62 38.96 10.52
N GLU A 156 4.73 38.59 9.87
CA GLU A 156 4.78 37.49 8.91
C GLU A 156 5.33 36.16 9.47
N LEU A 157 4.71 35.05 9.04
CA LEU A 157 4.98 33.63 9.33
C LEU A 157 6.14 33.18 8.46
N ARG A 158 7.31 33.00 9.08
CA ARG A 158 8.54 32.74 8.31
C ARG A 158 8.65 31.36 7.65
N LYS A 159 7.85 30.38 8.07
CA LYS A 159 7.71 29.03 7.49
C LYS A 159 6.41 28.42 8.00
N ASN A 160 5.51 28.03 7.10
CA ASN A 160 4.34 27.24 7.48
C ASN A 160 4.76 25.78 7.68
N LYS A 161 4.38 25.20 8.82
CA LYS A 161 4.61 23.80 9.18
C LYS A 161 3.35 23.17 9.78
N PHE A 162 2.20 23.83 9.63
CA PHE A 162 0.94 23.22 9.97
C PHE A 162 0.59 22.24 8.84
N THR A 163 0.22 21.03 9.21
CA THR A 163 -0.13 19.93 8.30
C THR A 163 -1.56 19.44 8.55
N LEU A 164 -2.32 20.18 9.36
CA LEU A 164 -3.70 19.83 9.70
C LEU A 164 -4.58 19.88 8.43
N THR A 165 -5.29 18.78 8.18
CA THR A 165 -6.34 18.64 7.18
C THR A 165 -7.68 18.42 7.89
N CYS A 166 -8.72 19.12 7.45
CA CYS A 166 -10.08 19.03 8.02
C CYS A 166 -11.05 18.58 6.93
N GLY A 167 -11.95 17.65 7.23
CA GLY A 167 -12.91 17.10 6.27
C GLY A 167 -12.81 15.59 5.98
N GLY A 168 -12.27 14.78 6.89
CA GLY A 168 -12.51 13.34 6.88
C GLY A 168 -13.65 13.04 7.84
N ASP A 169 -14.72 12.41 7.36
CA ASP A 169 -15.77 11.87 8.24
C ASP A 169 -15.08 10.99 9.30
N GLY A 170 -15.38 11.28 10.56
CA GLY A 170 -14.61 10.83 11.70
C GLY A 170 -14.49 9.30 11.76
N ASP A 171 -13.26 8.82 11.70
CA ASP A 171 -12.65 8.04 12.77
C ASP A 171 -11.12 8.02 12.59
N GLY A 172 -10.39 8.54 13.59
CA GLY A 172 -8.99 8.21 13.84
C GLY A 172 -7.89 9.00 13.12
N GLY A 173 -7.45 10.11 13.73
CA GLY A 173 -6.02 10.44 13.87
C GLY A 173 -5.20 10.71 12.60
N GLY A 174 -5.35 11.90 12.01
CA GLY A 174 -4.40 12.45 11.04
C GLY A 174 -3.09 12.91 11.72
N ASP A 175 -2.24 11.96 12.08
CA ASP A 175 -0.80 12.19 12.15
C ASP A 175 -0.26 12.35 10.72
N ASP A 176 0.92 12.92 10.56
CA ASP A 176 1.53 13.17 9.26
C ASP A 176 1.99 11.89 8.54
N GLY A 177 1.07 11.00 8.16
CA GLY A 177 1.33 9.83 7.32
C GLY A 177 2.45 8.91 7.81
N THR A 178 2.83 9.00 9.09
CA THR A 178 3.91 8.23 9.71
C THR A 178 3.76 8.16 11.23
N ASP A 179 2.55 7.99 11.78
CA ASP A 179 2.54 7.17 13.00
C ASP A 179 2.85 5.77 12.49
N PRO A 180 4.10 5.29 12.64
CA PRO A 180 4.53 4.09 11.96
C PRO A 180 3.61 3.01 12.48
N ILE A 181 2.98 2.29 11.55
CA ILE A 181 2.32 1.06 11.89
C ILE A 181 3.23 0.28 12.85
N VAL A 182 2.69 -0.12 14.00
CA VAL A 182 3.52 -0.75 15.03
C VAL A 182 4.05 -2.05 14.43
N GLN A 183 5.33 -2.05 14.10
CA GLN A 183 6.01 -3.22 13.55
C GLN A 183 6.24 -4.22 14.67
N ASN A 184 5.71 -5.41 14.49
CA ASN A 184 5.90 -6.52 15.40
C ASN A 184 7.16 -7.30 14.98
N ALA A 185 7.80 -7.93 15.96
CA ALA A 185 9.02 -8.70 15.72
C ALA A 185 8.79 -9.97 14.89
N ASP A 186 7.52 -10.39 14.75
CA ASP A 186 7.10 -11.57 13.99
C ASP A 186 6.87 -11.29 12.50
N GLY A 187 7.16 -10.08 12.02
CA GLY A 187 6.94 -9.73 10.62
C GLY A 187 5.52 -9.28 10.29
N THR A 188 4.70 -9.02 11.30
CA THR A 188 3.42 -8.31 11.13
C THR A 188 3.57 -6.83 11.46
N GLY A 189 2.66 -6.00 10.95
CA GLY A 189 2.48 -4.63 11.40
C GLY A 189 1.00 -4.34 11.59
N GLY A 190 0.68 -3.62 12.68
CA GLY A 190 -0.71 -3.32 13.03
C GLY A 190 -1.42 -4.55 13.57
N ALA A 191 -2.64 -4.80 13.10
CA ALA A 191 -3.47 -5.93 13.54
C ALA A 191 -3.99 -6.76 12.36
N PRO A 192 -3.11 -7.43 11.59
CA PRO A 192 -3.55 -8.27 10.49
C PRO A 192 -4.39 -9.46 10.99
N PRO A 193 -5.44 -9.90 10.26
CA PRO A 193 -6.19 -11.10 10.60
C PRO A 193 -5.28 -12.33 10.60
N ALA A 194 -5.49 -13.30 11.49
CA ALA A 194 -4.68 -14.53 11.56
C ALA A 194 -4.78 -15.38 10.27
N ILE A 195 -3.82 -16.27 10.03
CA ILE A 195 -3.97 -17.28 8.96
C ILE A 195 -5.04 -18.30 9.38
N ARG A 196 -6.01 -18.49 8.51
CA ARG A 196 -7.04 -19.54 8.60
C ARG A 196 -6.50 -20.86 8.06
N SER A 197 -5.89 -20.82 6.87
CA SER A 197 -5.29 -21.99 6.22
C SER A 197 -4.29 -21.56 5.16
N TYR A 198 -3.22 -22.32 5.00
CA TYR A 198 -2.24 -22.18 3.92
C TYR A 198 -2.06 -23.54 3.27
N VAL A 199 -2.60 -23.66 2.06
CA VAL A 199 -2.71 -24.92 1.33
C VAL A 199 -1.93 -24.82 0.01
N THR A 200 -1.06 -25.78 -0.28
CA THR A 200 -0.20 -25.75 -1.47
C THR A 200 -0.37 -26.99 -2.34
N ILE A 201 0.05 -26.87 -3.60
CA ILE A 201 0.15 -27.97 -4.55
C ILE A 201 1.57 -27.96 -5.12
N GLN A 202 2.34 -29.01 -4.84
CA GLN A 202 3.66 -29.20 -5.45
C GLN A 202 3.51 -29.86 -6.81
N GLY A 203 3.93 -29.17 -7.87
CA GLY A 203 3.83 -29.64 -9.24
C GLY A 203 4.62 -30.92 -9.52
N ASP A 204 5.84 -31.02 -8.99
CA ASP A 204 6.75 -32.17 -9.22
C ASP A 204 6.19 -33.48 -8.66
N ALA A 205 5.39 -33.40 -7.59
CA ALA A 205 4.69 -34.54 -7.00
C ALA A 205 3.33 -34.83 -7.65
N ASN A 206 2.84 -33.94 -8.53
CA ASN A 206 1.48 -33.95 -9.06
C ASN A 206 1.46 -33.85 -10.59
N ALA A 207 1.46 -35.01 -11.26
CA ALA A 207 1.39 -35.08 -12.72
C ALA A 207 0.16 -34.40 -13.35
N GLY A 208 -0.91 -34.16 -12.59
CA GLY A 208 -2.10 -33.43 -13.04
C GLY A 208 -1.88 -31.91 -13.18
N VAL A 209 -0.83 -31.36 -12.59
CA VAL A 209 -0.49 -29.92 -12.64
C VAL A 209 0.80 -29.70 -13.43
N GLY A 210 1.75 -30.65 -13.37
CA GLY A 210 3.05 -30.55 -14.03
C GLY A 210 4.12 -29.97 -13.10
N ALA A 211 5.39 -30.24 -13.41
CA ALA A 211 6.56 -29.80 -12.66
C ALA A 211 6.73 -28.27 -12.67
N ASN A 212 7.41 -27.70 -11.67
CA ASN A 212 7.64 -26.24 -11.56
C ASN A 212 6.36 -25.43 -11.82
N ALA A 213 5.25 -25.84 -11.21
CA ALA A 213 3.97 -25.19 -11.41
C ALA A 213 3.99 -23.82 -10.73
N HIS A 214 3.62 -22.79 -11.49
CA HIS A 214 3.61 -21.41 -11.06
C HIS A 214 2.28 -20.78 -11.47
N ALA A 215 1.50 -20.31 -10.50
CA ALA A 215 0.17 -19.77 -10.73
C ALA A 215 0.24 -18.28 -11.11
N ALA A 216 -0.74 -17.81 -11.88
CA ALA A 216 -0.67 -16.54 -12.59
C ALA A 216 -1.95 -15.71 -12.51
N ASP A 217 -3.03 -16.28 -11.97
CA ASP A 217 -4.28 -15.60 -11.66
C ASP A 217 -5.10 -16.57 -10.82
N SER A 218 -6.05 -16.04 -10.07
CA SER A 218 -7.02 -16.85 -9.35
C SER A 218 -8.38 -16.19 -9.27
N CYS A 219 -9.40 -17.01 -8.98
CA CYS A 219 -10.72 -16.52 -8.64
C CYS A 219 -11.42 -17.47 -7.67
N GLU A 220 -12.39 -16.92 -6.93
CA GLU A 220 -13.31 -17.72 -6.14
C GLU A 220 -14.36 -18.39 -7.05
N SER A 221 -14.59 -19.68 -6.84
CA SER A 221 -15.70 -20.43 -7.43
C SER A 221 -16.98 -20.25 -6.62
N LEU A 222 -18.14 -20.35 -7.27
CA LEU A 222 -19.46 -20.21 -6.66
C LEU A 222 -19.77 -21.24 -5.58
N ASP A 223 -19.09 -22.38 -5.58
CA ASP A 223 -19.18 -23.37 -4.52
C ASP A 223 -18.26 -23.09 -3.32
N GLY A 224 -17.58 -21.94 -3.29
CA GLY A 224 -16.63 -21.53 -2.25
C GLY A 224 -15.23 -22.12 -2.41
N GLY A 225 -14.98 -22.88 -3.49
CA GLY A 225 -13.64 -23.32 -3.87
C GLY A 225 -12.82 -22.19 -4.49
N PHE A 226 -11.53 -22.43 -4.71
CA PHE A 226 -10.63 -21.48 -5.39
C PHE A 226 -10.08 -22.11 -6.65
N ILE A 227 -9.96 -21.31 -7.72
CA ILE A 227 -9.42 -21.74 -9.00
C ILE A 227 -8.17 -20.92 -9.27
N ALA A 228 -7.06 -21.60 -9.62
CA ALA A 228 -5.84 -20.99 -10.11
C ALA A 228 -5.58 -21.42 -11.55
N ALA A 229 -5.01 -20.53 -12.34
CA ALA A 229 -4.44 -20.88 -13.64
C ALA A 229 -2.99 -20.42 -13.70
N GLY A 230 -2.16 -21.15 -14.43
CA GLY A 230 -0.76 -20.77 -14.56
C GLY A 230 0.03 -21.59 -15.58
N VAL A 231 1.34 -21.60 -15.36
CA VAL A 231 2.31 -22.31 -16.19
C VAL A 231 2.95 -23.45 -15.40
N SER A 232 3.23 -24.56 -16.06
CA SER A 232 4.06 -25.63 -15.52
C SER A 232 4.98 -26.18 -16.61
N GLN A 233 5.66 -27.28 -16.30
CA GLN A 233 6.59 -27.96 -17.18
C GLN A 233 6.38 -29.48 -17.12
N PRO A 234 6.69 -30.23 -18.19
CA PRO A 234 6.72 -31.69 -18.14
C PRO A 234 7.73 -32.25 -17.12
N SER A 235 8.79 -31.51 -16.81
CA SER A 235 9.83 -31.85 -15.83
C SER A 235 10.61 -30.60 -15.43
N GLU A 236 11.34 -30.65 -14.31
CA GLU A 236 12.13 -29.53 -13.77
C GLU A 236 13.15 -28.92 -14.75
N PHE A 237 13.56 -29.68 -15.77
CA PHE A 237 14.57 -29.28 -16.76
C PHE A 237 13.97 -28.97 -18.13
N SER A 238 12.65 -29.04 -18.28
CA SER A 238 12.00 -28.82 -19.57
C SER A 238 11.92 -27.33 -19.87
N THR A 239 12.28 -26.96 -21.10
CA THR A 239 12.03 -25.61 -21.63
C THR A 239 10.63 -25.47 -22.24
N VAL A 240 9.91 -26.59 -22.42
CA VAL A 240 8.53 -26.59 -22.90
C VAL A 240 7.59 -26.29 -21.75
N ARG A 241 6.77 -25.26 -21.92
CA ARG A 241 5.76 -24.81 -20.96
C ARG A 241 4.41 -25.52 -21.18
N GLN A 242 3.71 -25.78 -20.08
CA GLN A 242 2.37 -26.36 -20.03
C GLN A 242 1.41 -25.36 -19.39
N PHE A 243 0.16 -25.38 -19.81
CA PHE A 243 -0.91 -24.54 -19.26
C PHE A 243 -1.73 -25.39 -18.30
N PHE A 244 -1.91 -24.92 -17.07
CA PHE A 244 -2.75 -25.60 -16.10
C PHE A 244 -3.90 -24.72 -15.59
N VAL A 245 -5.00 -25.36 -15.20
CA VAL A 245 -6.08 -24.77 -14.40
C VAL A 245 -6.44 -25.76 -13.32
N THR A 246 -6.38 -25.35 -12.07
CA THR A 246 -6.61 -26.23 -10.92
C THR A 246 -7.64 -25.62 -10.00
N LYS A 247 -8.62 -26.41 -9.59
CA LYS A 247 -9.60 -26.03 -8.56
C LYS A 247 -9.32 -26.77 -7.26
N ILE A 248 -9.37 -26.05 -6.16
CA ILE A 248 -9.37 -26.61 -4.81
C ILE A 248 -10.69 -26.33 -4.10
N LYS A 249 -11.01 -27.15 -3.11
CA LYS A 249 -12.01 -26.84 -2.09
C LYS A 249 -11.32 -26.58 -0.77
N THR A 250 -11.76 -25.56 -0.07
CA THR A 250 -11.31 -25.29 1.30
C THR A 250 -12.08 -26.17 2.28
N CYS A 251 -11.43 -26.57 3.37
CA CYS A 251 -12.11 -27.27 4.45
C CYS A 251 -12.81 -26.29 5.39
N ASP A 252 -14.04 -26.63 5.76
CA ASP A 252 -14.77 -25.95 6.83
C ASP A 252 -15.28 -26.99 7.85
N PRO A 253 -14.90 -26.89 9.14
CA PRO A 253 -14.06 -25.86 9.75
C PRO A 253 -12.59 -25.96 9.34
N ALA A 254 -11.86 -24.83 9.37
CA ALA A 254 -10.43 -24.75 9.08
C ALA A 254 -9.57 -25.66 10.00
N THR A 255 -10.08 -26.02 11.18
CA THR A 255 -9.46 -26.99 12.10
C THR A 255 -9.35 -28.41 11.51
N THR A 256 -9.94 -28.65 10.34
CA THR A 256 -9.76 -29.90 9.58
C THR A 256 -8.32 -30.02 9.05
N TYR A 257 -7.66 -28.91 8.76
CA TYR A 257 -6.24 -28.89 8.42
C TYR A 257 -5.40 -29.17 9.67
N THR A 258 -4.50 -30.15 9.58
CA THR A 258 -3.62 -30.50 10.71
C THR A 258 -2.61 -29.38 11.01
N ASN A 259 -2.17 -28.65 9.98
CA ASN A 259 -1.29 -27.50 10.09
C ASN A 259 -1.85 -26.35 9.24
N ALA A 260 -2.37 -25.32 9.92
CA ALA A 260 -2.93 -24.14 9.27
C ALA A 260 -1.88 -23.33 8.48
N PHE A 261 -0.59 -23.46 8.81
CA PHE A 261 0.50 -22.76 8.11
C PHE A 261 1.13 -23.59 7.00
N GLY A 262 0.68 -24.82 6.78
CA GLY A 262 1.19 -25.61 5.68
C GLY A 262 0.53 -26.96 5.55
N THR A 263 -0.37 -27.07 4.58
CA THR A 263 -0.96 -28.33 4.11
C THR A 263 -0.65 -28.51 2.63
N MET A 264 0.01 -29.61 2.27
CA MET A 264 0.28 -29.94 0.86
C MET A 264 -0.80 -30.89 0.33
N LEU A 265 -1.46 -30.51 -0.75
CA LEU A 265 -2.44 -31.35 -1.43
C LEU A 265 -1.75 -32.31 -2.42
N THR A 266 -2.22 -33.55 -2.41
CA THR A 266 -1.71 -34.65 -3.21
C THR A 266 -2.82 -35.22 -4.09
N GLY A 267 -2.79 -34.88 -5.37
CA GLY A 267 -3.71 -35.41 -6.38
C GLY A 267 -5.15 -34.88 -6.30
N ALA A 268 -5.93 -35.28 -7.30
CA ALA A 268 -7.35 -35.01 -7.38
C ALA A 268 -8.15 -35.92 -6.44
N GLY A 269 -9.18 -35.40 -5.79
CA GLY A 269 -10.00 -36.15 -4.84
C GLY A 269 -11.03 -35.30 -4.13
N THR A 270 -11.71 -35.88 -3.14
CA THR A 270 -12.82 -35.23 -2.42
C THR A 270 -12.46 -34.78 -1.01
N ASN A 271 -11.27 -35.14 -0.51
CA ASN A 271 -10.81 -34.73 0.81
C ASN A 271 -10.08 -33.38 0.69
N CYS A 272 -10.73 -32.28 1.05
CA CYS A 272 -10.18 -30.92 1.00
C CYS A 272 -8.87 -30.72 1.79
N ALA A 273 -8.55 -31.62 2.73
CA ALA A 273 -7.33 -31.56 3.53
C ALA A 273 -6.15 -32.28 2.88
N GLU A 274 -6.40 -33.07 1.83
CA GLU A 274 -5.40 -33.94 1.22
C GLU A 274 -5.38 -33.84 -0.32
N ASN A 275 -6.43 -33.32 -0.95
CA ASN A 275 -6.62 -33.32 -2.40
C ASN A 275 -7.08 -31.96 -2.93
N TYR A 276 -6.69 -31.66 -4.17
CA TYR A 276 -7.39 -30.67 -4.99
C TYR A 276 -8.63 -31.32 -5.64
N ASP A 277 -9.60 -30.52 -6.09
CA ASP A 277 -10.86 -31.03 -6.63
C ASP A 277 -10.63 -31.62 -8.04
N TRP A 278 -10.08 -30.81 -8.94
CA TRP A 278 -9.69 -31.22 -10.29
C TRP A 278 -8.56 -30.33 -10.83
N SER A 279 -7.86 -30.84 -11.84
CA SER A 279 -6.87 -30.08 -12.61
C SER A 279 -7.02 -30.39 -14.11
N PHE A 280 -6.91 -29.35 -14.93
CA PHE A 280 -6.76 -29.42 -16.37
C PHE A 280 -5.32 -29.09 -16.74
N LEU A 281 -4.70 -29.90 -17.60
CA LEU A 281 -3.33 -29.71 -18.06
C LEU A 281 -3.25 -29.81 -19.59
N LYS A 282 -2.87 -28.73 -20.25
CA LYS A 282 -2.57 -28.71 -21.69
C LYS A 282 -1.09 -28.99 -21.91
N THR A 283 -0.82 -30.06 -22.65
CA THR A 283 0.54 -30.51 -23.01
C THR A 283 0.80 -30.36 -24.51
N GLY A 284 2.06 -30.52 -24.93
CA GLY A 284 2.48 -30.49 -26.33
C GLY A 284 3.46 -29.36 -26.59
N ASN A 285 3.08 -28.40 -27.44
CA ASN A 285 3.86 -27.18 -27.66
C ASN A 285 3.76 -26.23 -26.46
N ASN A 286 4.60 -25.19 -26.44
CA ASN A 286 4.58 -24.19 -25.37
C ASN A 286 3.18 -23.59 -25.19
N CYS A 287 2.71 -23.56 -23.94
CA CYS A 287 1.44 -22.96 -23.56
C CYS A 287 1.56 -22.36 -22.15
N ASN A 288 1.04 -21.16 -21.95
CA ASN A 288 0.98 -20.48 -20.65
C ASN A 288 -0.47 -20.07 -20.37
N ALA A 289 -0.98 -20.32 -19.16
CA ALA A 289 -2.17 -19.65 -18.65
C ALA A 289 -1.76 -18.45 -17.80
N VAL A 290 -2.52 -17.37 -17.89
CA VAL A 290 -2.23 -16.10 -17.21
C VAL A 290 -3.48 -15.41 -16.70
N SER A 291 -4.68 -15.89 -17.06
CA SER A 291 -5.91 -15.41 -16.43
C SER A 291 -6.99 -16.48 -16.37
N VAL A 292 -7.82 -16.43 -15.34
CA VAL A 292 -8.95 -17.34 -15.11
C VAL A 292 -10.14 -16.62 -14.49
N LYS A 293 -11.36 -16.93 -14.98
CA LYS A 293 -12.62 -16.47 -14.39
C LYS A 293 -13.69 -17.55 -14.49
N GLU A 294 -14.51 -17.68 -13.46
CA GLU A 294 -15.70 -18.52 -13.47
C GLU A 294 -16.93 -17.73 -13.94
N SER A 295 -17.77 -18.37 -14.75
CA SER A 295 -19.09 -17.86 -15.16
C SER A 295 -19.95 -17.44 -13.96
N ALA A 296 -20.75 -16.40 -14.14
CA ALA A 296 -21.65 -15.90 -13.09
C ALA A 296 -22.70 -16.92 -12.60
N ASP A 297 -22.99 -17.96 -13.39
CA ASP A 297 -23.90 -19.07 -13.04
C ASP A 297 -23.17 -20.33 -12.52
N GLY A 298 -21.84 -20.31 -12.48
CA GLY A 298 -21.00 -21.38 -11.93
C GLY A 298 -20.95 -22.64 -12.80
N THR A 299 -21.33 -22.54 -14.07
CA THR A 299 -21.38 -23.69 -14.99
C THR A 299 -20.05 -23.93 -15.71
N TYR A 300 -19.26 -22.88 -15.94
CA TYR A 300 -17.98 -23.00 -16.65
C TYR A 300 -16.89 -22.08 -16.11
N VAL A 301 -15.65 -22.43 -16.40
CA VAL A 301 -14.45 -21.62 -16.19
C VAL A 301 -13.87 -21.27 -17.55
N LEU A 302 -13.48 -20.01 -17.74
CA LEU A 302 -12.64 -19.59 -18.86
C LEU A 302 -11.24 -19.32 -18.34
N ALA A 303 -10.24 -19.82 -19.04
CA ALA A 303 -8.85 -19.46 -18.81
C ALA A 303 -8.21 -19.01 -20.12
N ALA A 304 -7.36 -18.00 -20.05
CA ALA A 304 -6.72 -17.37 -21.19
C ALA A 304 -5.20 -17.32 -21.03
N GLY A 305 -4.52 -17.28 -22.18
CA GLY A 305 -3.08 -17.08 -22.22
C GLY A 305 -2.49 -17.19 -23.62
N LEU A 306 -1.40 -17.93 -23.72
CA LEU A 306 -0.61 -18.07 -24.95
C LEU A 306 -0.48 -19.53 -25.33
N HIS A 307 -0.51 -19.82 -26.63
CA HIS A 307 -0.23 -21.15 -27.15
C HIS A 307 0.58 -21.06 -28.44
N GLN A 308 1.64 -21.86 -28.50
CA GLN A 308 2.47 -22.04 -29.68
C GLN A 308 1.75 -23.00 -30.64
N SER A 309 0.91 -22.44 -31.50
CA SER A 309 0.01 -23.17 -32.40
C SER A 309 0.71 -24.02 -33.47
N THR A 310 2.02 -23.83 -33.68
CA THR A 310 2.83 -24.61 -34.63
C THR A 310 4.12 -25.11 -33.97
N GLY A 311 4.83 -26.04 -34.61
CA GLY A 311 6.18 -26.44 -34.15
C GLY A 311 7.25 -25.34 -34.29
N VAL A 312 6.90 -24.16 -34.83
CA VAL A 312 7.82 -23.02 -34.97
C VAL A 312 7.80 -22.21 -33.67
N ALA A 313 8.93 -22.15 -32.98
CA ALA A 313 9.06 -21.51 -31.65
C ALA A 313 8.59 -20.04 -31.63
N GLU A 314 8.73 -19.34 -32.75
CA GLU A 314 8.41 -17.92 -32.89
C GLU A 314 6.97 -17.65 -33.36
N THR A 315 6.11 -18.67 -33.37
CA THR A 315 4.70 -18.55 -33.78
C THR A 315 3.77 -18.97 -32.65
N TYR A 316 3.11 -17.98 -32.05
CA TYR A 316 2.22 -18.16 -30.92
C TYR A 316 1.05 -17.17 -30.97
N ASN A 317 -0.08 -17.63 -30.44
CA ASN A 317 -1.39 -16.97 -30.51
C ASN A 317 -1.95 -16.75 -29.10
N GLY A 318 -2.91 -15.83 -29.00
CA GLY A 318 -3.82 -15.80 -27.87
C GLY A 318 -4.61 -17.11 -27.81
N TYR A 319 -4.72 -17.70 -26.64
CA TYR A 319 -5.37 -18.99 -26.42
C TYR A 319 -6.41 -18.86 -25.34
N VAL A 320 -7.59 -19.47 -25.55
CA VAL A 320 -8.66 -19.52 -24.57
C VAL A 320 -9.18 -20.95 -24.49
N VAL A 321 -9.39 -21.43 -23.28
CA VAL A 321 -10.04 -22.71 -22.99
C VAL A 321 -11.26 -22.48 -22.10
N LYS A 322 -12.33 -23.21 -22.41
CA LYS A 322 -13.53 -23.33 -21.58
C LYS A 322 -13.56 -24.70 -20.93
N LEU A 323 -13.68 -24.72 -19.62
CA LEU A 323 -13.77 -25.92 -18.80
C LEU A 323 -15.14 -25.98 -18.11
N ASP A 324 -15.65 -27.18 -17.92
CA ASP A 324 -16.77 -27.43 -17.00
C ASP A 324 -16.31 -27.13 -15.56
N ALA A 325 -17.02 -26.23 -14.86
CA ALA A 325 -16.57 -25.72 -13.55
C ALA A 325 -16.58 -26.79 -12.44
N LEU A 326 -17.40 -27.83 -12.60
CA LEU A 326 -17.53 -28.91 -11.63
C LEU A 326 -16.44 -29.97 -11.80
N THR A 327 -16.05 -30.28 -13.03
CA THR A 327 -15.20 -31.44 -13.35
C THR A 327 -13.83 -31.08 -13.92
N GLY A 328 -13.63 -29.84 -14.37
CA GLY A 328 -12.43 -29.44 -15.11
C GLY A 328 -12.35 -30.00 -16.52
N ALA A 329 -13.40 -30.67 -17.00
CA ALA A 329 -13.42 -31.24 -18.35
C ALA A 329 -13.45 -30.12 -19.40
N MET A 330 -12.58 -30.22 -20.41
CA MET A 330 -12.58 -29.24 -21.51
C MET A 330 -13.84 -29.36 -22.35
N ILE A 331 -14.51 -28.22 -22.54
CA ILE A 331 -15.70 -28.06 -23.39
C ILE A 331 -15.25 -27.65 -24.79
N TRP A 332 -14.44 -26.59 -24.87
CA TRP A 332 -13.79 -26.16 -26.10
C TRP A 332 -12.52 -25.37 -25.80
N GLU A 333 -11.68 -25.24 -26.82
CA GLU A 333 -10.52 -24.36 -26.83
C GLU A 333 -10.42 -23.68 -28.20
N PHE A 334 -9.74 -22.54 -28.28
CA PHE A 334 -9.35 -21.95 -29.56
C PHE A 334 -8.03 -21.17 -29.47
N ASP A 335 -7.32 -21.17 -30.59
CA ASP A 335 -6.23 -20.26 -30.87
C ASP A 335 -6.75 -19.06 -31.67
N TYR A 336 -6.52 -17.86 -31.17
CA TYR A 336 -6.86 -16.63 -31.88
C TYR A 336 -5.65 -16.11 -32.65
N THR A 337 -5.62 -16.38 -33.95
CA THR A 337 -4.65 -15.77 -34.86
C THR A 337 -5.07 -14.35 -35.15
N THR A 338 -4.34 -13.38 -34.61
CA THR A 338 -4.52 -12.00 -35.05
C THR A 338 -3.99 -11.90 -36.48
N ASN A 339 -4.77 -11.36 -37.41
CA ASN A 339 -4.27 -11.07 -38.77
C ASN A 339 -3.12 -10.03 -38.77
N ALA A 340 -2.73 -9.54 -37.59
CA ALA A 340 -1.67 -8.56 -37.37
C ALA A 340 -0.27 -9.18 -37.35
N GLY A 341 -0.10 -10.47 -37.01
CA GLY A 341 1.22 -11.10 -36.99
C GLY A 341 1.25 -12.50 -36.38
N ALA A 342 2.42 -13.13 -36.40
CA ALA A 342 2.61 -14.50 -35.88
C ALA A 342 2.88 -14.59 -34.37
N ARG A 343 2.88 -13.45 -33.65
CA ARG A 343 3.34 -13.32 -32.27
C ARG A 343 2.36 -12.47 -31.47
N SER A 344 1.32 -13.11 -30.95
CA SER A 344 0.26 -12.50 -30.15
C SER A 344 -0.10 -13.40 -28.98
N GLY A 345 -0.71 -12.83 -27.94
CA GLY A 345 -1.04 -13.56 -26.73
C GLY A 345 -2.09 -12.82 -25.92
N PHE A 346 -2.80 -13.55 -25.04
CA PHE A 346 -3.66 -12.96 -24.03
C PHE A 346 -2.96 -13.01 -22.67
N GLU A 347 -3.20 -12.01 -21.84
CA GLU A 347 -2.68 -11.87 -20.47
C GLU A 347 -3.77 -11.65 -19.43
N THR A 348 -4.96 -11.20 -19.83
CA THR A 348 -6.09 -10.97 -18.90
C THR A 348 -7.41 -11.41 -19.52
N LEU A 349 -8.35 -11.85 -18.69
CA LEU A 349 -9.72 -12.22 -19.07
C LEU A 349 -10.72 -11.71 -18.03
N HIS A 350 -11.81 -11.09 -18.50
CA HIS A 350 -12.94 -10.69 -17.65
C HIS A 350 -14.26 -11.00 -18.35
N LEU A 351 -15.25 -11.43 -17.57
CA LEU A 351 -16.62 -11.58 -18.03
C LEU A 351 -17.30 -10.22 -18.12
N THR A 352 -18.27 -10.10 -19.02
CA THR A 352 -19.10 -8.90 -19.18
C THR A 352 -20.54 -9.19 -18.79
N SER A 353 -21.28 -8.15 -18.41
CA SER A 353 -22.65 -8.23 -17.91
C SER A 353 -23.65 -8.83 -18.92
N ASP A 354 -23.36 -8.74 -20.22
CA ASP A 354 -24.13 -9.36 -21.29
C ASP A 354 -23.95 -10.89 -21.38
N GLY A 355 -23.05 -11.48 -20.59
CA GLY A 355 -22.70 -12.91 -20.62
C GLY A 355 -21.58 -13.25 -21.60
N GLY A 356 -20.95 -12.26 -22.24
CA GLY A 356 -19.74 -12.41 -23.03
C GLY A 356 -18.47 -12.31 -22.18
N PHE A 357 -17.34 -12.09 -22.85
CA PHE A 357 -16.05 -11.88 -22.17
C PHE A 357 -15.12 -11.00 -22.99
N ILE A 358 -14.18 -10.35 -22.30
CA ILE A 358 -13.09 -9.58 -22.88
C ILE A 358 -11.79 -10.30 -22.54
N VAL A 359 -10.89 -10.39 -23.51
CA VAL A 359 -9.49 -10.74 -23.28
C VAL A 359 -8.62 -9.53 -23.60
N GLY A 360 -7.62 -9.30 -22.77
CA GLY A 360 -6.55 -8.34 -23.01
C GLY A 360 -5.23 -9.04 -23.22
N GLY A 361 -4.33 -8.40 -23.94
CA GLY A 361 -3.00 -8.95 -24.22
C GLY A 361 -2.21 -8.07 -25.16
N PHE A 362 -1.47 -8.71 -26.07
CA PHE A 362 -0.61 -8.04 -27.04
C PHE A 362 -0.66 -8.65 -28.44
N ILE A 363 -0.33 -7.83 -29.44
CA ILE A 363 -0.05 -8.23 -30.81
C ILE A 363 1.33 -7.73 -31.25
N ASN A 364 1.84 -8.24 -32.38
CA ASN A 364 3.06 -7.74 -33.03
C ASN A 364 4.30 -7.71 -32.14
N ARG A 365 4.46 -8.69 -31.25
CA ARG A 365 5.64 -8.75 -30.39
C ARG A 365 6.92 -8.90 -31.21
N VAL A 366 7.86 -7.98 -31.01
CA VAL A 366 9.10 -7.96 -31.81
C VAL A 366 10.11 -9.01 -31.35
N ASN A 367 10.10 -9.37 -30.07
CA ASN A 367 10.92 -10.47 -29.57
C ASN A 367 10.38 -11.82 -30.08
N GLY A 368 11.27 -12.63 -30.65
CA GLY A 368 10.94 -13.92 -31.27
C GLY A 368 10.79 -15.08 -30.31
N GLU A 369 11.34 -14.98 -29.10
CA GLU A 369 11.25 -16.05 -28.11
C GLU A 369 9.80 -16.24 -27.63
N PHE A 370 9.42 -17.46 -27.27
CA PHE A 370 8.15 -17.66 -26.58
C PHE A 370 8.21 -16.91 -25.24
N PRO A 371 7.22 -16.06 -24.89
CA PRO A 371 7.26 -15.29 -23.66
C PRO A 371 7.55 -16.15 -22.42
N ALA A 372 8.58 -15.74 -21.68
CA ALA A 372 8.79 -16.27 -20.34
C ALA A 372 7.61 -15.88 -19.45
N PHE A 373 7.32 -16.73 -18.48
CA PHE A 373 6.39 -16.40 -17.42
C PHE A 373 6.97 -15.30 -16.53
N LYS A 374 6.14 -14.33 -16.13
CA LYS A 374 6.44 -13.31 -15.11
C LYS A 374 5.20 -13.15 -14.24
N SER A 375 5.40 -13.05 -12.92
CA SER A 375 4.36 -13.04 -11.88
C SER A 375 3.24 -12.04 -12.09
N GLY A 376 3.48 -10.92 -12.79
CA GLY A 376 2.44 -9.94 -13.14
C GLY A 376 1.87 -10.05 -14.57
N GLY A 377 2.05 -11.18 -15.28
CA GLY A 377 1.58 -11.38 -16.65
C GLY A 377 2.16 -10.36 -17.64
N GLN A 378 3.50 -10.31 -17.76
CA GLN A 378 4.17 -9.18 -18.42
C GLN A 378 4.94 -9.54 -19.68
N VAL A 379 4.27 -9.41 -20.81
CA VAL A 379 4.95 -9.29 -22.09
C VAL A 379 5.38 -7.85 -22.35
N ASP A 380 6.66 -7.67 -22.59
CA ASP A 380 7.23 -6.42 -23.11
C ASP A 380 7.33 -6.49 -24.65
N ASP A 381 7.56 -5.33 -25.28
CA ASP A 381 7.88 -5.22 -26.72
C ASP A 381 6.76 -5.69 -27.66
N GLY A 382 5.51 -5.46 -27.26
CA GLY A 382 4.29 -5.75 -28.01
C GLY A 382 3.40 -4.52 -28.16
N THR A 383 2.31 -4.66 -28.91
CA THR A 383 1.25 -3.64 -28.99
C THR A 383 0.05 -4.10 -28.15
N PRO A 384 -0.34 -3.36 -27.09
CA PRO A 384 -1.48 -3.70 -26.27
C PRO A 384 -2.80 -3.80 -27.07
N VAL A 385 -3.59 -4.82 -26.77
CA VAL A 385 -4.88 -5.10 -27.44
C VAL A 385 -5.94 -5.57 -26.45
N LEU A 386 -7.21 -5.26 -26.75
CA LEU A 386 -8.39 -5.87 -26.15
C LEU A 386 -9.27 -6.47 -27.24
N HIS A 387 -9.85 -7.64 -26.98
CA HIS A 387 -10.85 -8.29 -27.83
C HIS A 387 -12.08 -8.64 -27.00
N LYS A 388 -13.27 -8.27 -27.46
CA LYS A 388 -14.52 -8.75 -26.86
C LYS A 388 -15.12 -9.87 -27.68
N PHE A 389 -15.49 -10.96 -27.01
CA PHE A 389 -16.25 -12.06 -27.57
C PHE A 389 -17.69 -12.03 -27.04
N SER A 390 -18.61 -12.51 -27.87
CA SER A 390 -20.04 -12.41 -27.61
C SER A 390 -20.54 -13.47 -26.61
N PRO A 391 -21.73 -13.26 -26.02
CA PRO A 391 -22.37 -14.27 -25.19
C PRO A 391 -22.63 -15.59 -25.93
N GLU A 392 -22.84 -15.56 -27.24
CA GLU A 392 -23.03 -16.79 -28.04
C GLU A 392 -21.77 -17.65 -28.04
N ILE A 393 -20.58 -17.04 -28.09
CA ILE A 393 -19.30 -17.75 -28.02
C ILE A 393 -19.09 -18.31 -26.61
N ALA A 394 -19.31 -17.47 -25.59
CA ALA A 394 -19.17 -17.88 -24.19
C ALA A 394 -20.07 -19.08 -23.85
N ASN A 395 -21.31 -19.07 -24.31
CA ASN A 395 -22.32 -20.11 -24.02
C ASN A 395 -22.28 -21.30 -24.97
N ALA A 396 -21.43 -21.29 -26.01
CA ALA A 396 -21.36 -22.39 -26.96
C ALA A 396 -20.86 -23.69 -26.28
N ALA A 397 -21.35 -24.83 -26.78
CA ALA A 397 -20.84 -26.16 -26.45
C ALA A 397 -19.60 -26.55 -27.28
N SER A 398 -19.35 -25.83 -28.36
CA SER A 398 -18.17 -25.95 -29.22
C SER A 398 -17.99 -24.67 -30.02
N VAL A 399 -16.76 -24.28 -30.30
CA VAL A 399 -16.45 -23.11 -31.15
C VAL A 399 -15.53 -23.52 -32.31
N SER A 400 -15.64 -22.82 -33.43
CA SER A 400 -14.74 -22.96 -34.58
C SER A 400 -14.45 -21.56 -35.11
N ASP A 401 -13.21 -21.11 -34.98
CA ASP A 401 -12.74 -19.79 -35.42
C ASP A 401 -13.57 -18.59 -34.88
N PRO A 402 -13.71 -18.48 -33.54
CA PRO A 402 -14.50 -17.40 -32.94
C PRO A 402 -13.91 -16.03 -33.29
N GLN A 403 -14.77 -15.12 -33.73
CA GLN A 403 -14.40 -13.74 -34.03
C GLN A 403 -14.85 -12.81 -32.91
N PRO A 404 -14.02 -11.81 -32.53
CA PRO A 404 -14.44 -10.82 -31.58
C PRO A 404 -15.51 -9.90 -32.19
N THR A 405 -16.44 -9.43 -31.35
CA THR A 405 -17.43 -8.41 -31.72
C THR A 405 -16.77 -7.06 -32.00
N TRP A 406 -15.68 -6.77 -31.29
CA TRP A 406 -14.81 -5.62 -31.53
C TRP A 406 -13.40 -5.91 -31.03
N THR A 407 -12.45 -5.15 -31.56
CA THR A 407 -11.04 -5.15 -31.17
C THR A 407 -10.60 -3.72 -30.94
N TYR A 408 -9.98 -3.44 -29.80
CA TYR A 408 -9.31 -2.18 -29.51
C TYR A 408 -7.80 -2.39 -29.52
N THR A 409 -7.07 -1.56 -30.27
CA THR A 409 -5.60 -1.59 -30.37
C THR A 409 -4.99 -0.23 -30.10
N CYS A 410 -3.87 -0.25 -29.38
CA CYS A 410 -2.97 0.87 -29.10
C CYS A 410 -2.02 1.23 -30.27
N ASP A 411 -2.37 0.97 -31.53
CA ASP A 411 -1.48 1.13 -32.69
C ASP A 411 -1.67 2.45 -33.46
N GLY A 412 -2.46 3.38 -32.93
CA GLY A 412 -2.84 4.63 -33.57
C GLY A 412 -4.14 4.56 -34.40
N THR A 413 -4.73 3.38 -34.57
CA THR A 413 -6.04 3.26 -35.25
C THR A 413 -7.18 3.88 -34.44
N ASN A 414 -7.10 3.82 -33.10
CA ASN A 414 -8.11 4.32 -32.17
C ASN A 414 -7.72 5.66 -31.52
N SER A 415 -6.93 6.49 -32.22
CA SER A 415 -6.37 7.79 -31.77
C SER A 415 -5.21 7.72 -30.76
N VAL A 416 -5.06 6.61 -30.02
CA VAL A 416 -3.94 6.36 -29.12
C VAL A 416 -2.88 5.46 -29.75
N THR A 417 -1.61 5.84 -29.56
CA THR A 417 -0.46 5.02 -29.90
C THR A 417 0.34 4.75 -28.63
N CYS A 418 0.25 3.52 -28.11
CA CYS A 418 1.09 3.09 -27.00
C CYS A 418 2.50 2.79 -27.53
N ASN A 419 3.54 3.03 -26.72
CA ASN A 419 4.91 2.68 -27.10
C ASN A 419 5.00 1.14 -27.23
N LEU A 420 5.86 0.62 -28.10
CA LEU A 420 6.14 -0.82 -28.14
C LEU A 420 6.62 -1.34 -26.78
N ALA A 421 7.33 -0.50 -26.02
CA ALA A 421 7.70 -0.81 -24.64
C ALA A 421 6.48 -1.03 -23.73
N ASN A 422 5.28 -0.51 -24.07
CA ASN A 422 4.02 -0.76 -23.34
C ASN A 422 3.56 -2.21 -23.38
N GLY A 423 4.06 -3.02 -24.31
CA GLY A 423 3.86 -4.47 -24.24
C GLY A 423 2.42 -4.90 -24.46
N SER A 424 1.69 -5.07 -23.37
CA SER A 424 0.42 -5.78 -23.30
C SER A 424 -0.60 -5.09 -22.39
N MET A 425 -1.88 -5.38 -22.60
CA MET A 425 -2.93 -5.11 -21.61
C MET A 425 -2.85 -6.18 -20.52
N LYS A 426 -2.05 -5.92 -19.47
CA LYS A 426 -1.67 -6.94 -18.48
C LYS A 426 -2.80 -7.27 -17.51
N ASN A 427 -3.60 -6.27 -17.15
CA ASN A 427 -4.72 -6.43 -16.24
C ASN A 427 -5.84 -5.44 -16.57
N MET A 428 -7.05 -5.72 -16.12
CA MET A 428 -8.23 -4.89 -16.36
C MET A 428 -9.31 -5.05 -15.29
N ARG A 429 -10.30 -4.14 -15.31
CA ARG A 429 -11.58 -4.30 -14.61
C ARG A 429 -12.71 -3.91 -15.53
N VAL A 430 -13.77 -4.71 -15.53
CA VAL A 430 -15.06 -4.39 -16.17
C VAL A 430 -15.98 -3.81 -15.12
N TYR A 431 -16.61 -2.67 -15.40
CA TYR A 431 -17.44 -1.95 -14.45
C TYR A 431 -18.61 -1.24 -15.15
N ALA A 432 -19.67 -0.99 -14.38
CA ALA A 432 -20.78 -0.14 -14.81
C ALA A 432 -20.45 1.33 -14.51
N ASP A 433 -20.78 2.21 -15.44
CA ASP A 433 -20.76 3.66 -15.25
C ASP A 433 -22.02 4.26 -15.91
N SER A 434 -22.41 5.45 -15.48
CA SER A 434 -23.59 6.23 -15.88
C SER A 434 -23.72 6.44 -17.41
N GLY A 435 -24.06 5.37 -18.14
CA GLY A 435 -24.13 5.35 -19.60
C GLY A 435 -23.82 4.00 -20.26
N GLY A 436 -23.26 3.02 -19.54
CA GLY A 436 -22.94 1.70 -20.08
C GLY A 436 -21.90 0.94 -19.28
N GLU A 437 -21.62 -0.28 -19.73
CA GLU A 437 -20.50 -1.07 -19.20
C GLU A 437 -19.19 -0.62 -19.87
N LYS A 438 -18.14 -0.49 -19.06
CA LYS A 438 -16.80 -0.04 -19.49
C LYS A 438 -15.75 -1.03 -19.03
N VAL A 439 -14.60 -1.01 -19.68
CA VAL A 439 -13.39 -1.69 -19.23
C VAL A 439 -12.29 -0.67 -19.03
N VAL A 440 -11.62 -0.71 -17.88
CA VAL A 440 -10.36 -0.01 -17.65
C VAL A 440 -9.23 -1.03 -17.70
N ALA A 441 -8.21 -0.79 -18.50
CA ALA A 441 -7.10 -1.70 -18.73
C ALA A 441 -5.74 -1.01 -18.55
N LEU A 442 -4.74 -1.81 -18.20
CA LEU A 442 -3.37 -1.38 -17.93
C LEU A 442 -2.42 -1.76 -19.10
N PRO A 443 -2.08 -0.82 -20.02
CA PRO A 443 -0.99 -1.00 -20.97
C PRO A 443 0.38 -0.68 -20.32
N THR A 444 1.10 -1.67 -19.79
CA THR A 444 2.18 -1.41 -18.80
C THR A 444 3.59 -1.70 -19.33
N PRO A 445 4.53 -0.76 -19.13
CA PRO A 445 5.47 -0.82 -17.99
C PRO A 445 5.38 0.45 -17.13
N LYS A 446 4.25 1.15 -17.21
CA LYS A 446 3.94 2.37 -16.45
C LYS A 446 2.55 2.22 -15.82
N SER A 447 2.15 3.18 -15.00
CA SER A 447 0.81 3.28 -14.43
C SER A 447 -0.22 3.89 -15.39
N ASN A 448 -0.08 3.68 -16.71
CA ASN A 448 -1.01 4.24 -17.71
C ASN A 448 -2.34 3.47 -17.69
N LEU A 449 -3.45 4.18 -17.93
CA LEU A 449 -4.82 3.63 -17.95
C LEU A 449 -5.48 3.91 -19.31
N VAL A 450 -6.15 2.90 -19.87
CA VAL A 450 -7.04 3.03 -21.04
C VAL A 450 -8.45 2.63 -20.62
N ILE A 451 -9.45 3.41 -21.01
CA ILE A 451 -10.87 3.11 -20.79
C ILE A 451 -11.57 2.93 -22.13
N VAL A 452 -12.28 1.82 -22.29
CA VAL A 452 -13.02 1.46 -23.50
C VAL A 452 -14.48 1.15 -23.15
N ASP A 453 -15.40 1.57 -24.00
CA ASP A 453 -16.82 1.20 -23.92
C ASP A 453 -17.03 -0.26 -24.33
N VAL A 454 -17.68 -1.06 -23.48
CA VAL A 454 -17.81 -2.51 -23.69
C VAL A 454 -18.77 -2.84 -24.83
N ALA A 455 -19.75 -1.98 -25.12
CA ALA A 455 -20.72 -2.25 -26.17
C ALA A 455 -20.12 -2.06 -27.58
N SER A 456 -19.24 -1.06 -27.75
CA SER A 456 -18.75 -0.63 -29.06
C SER A 456 -17.25 -0.84 -29.29
N GLY A 457 -16.46 -1.03 -28.23
CA GLY A 457 -15.00 -1.00 -28.32
C GLY A 457 -14.42 0.40 -28.54
N ALA A 458 -15.23 1.44 -28.41
CA ALA A 458 -14.78 2.83 -28.58
C ALA A 458 -13.95 3.28 -27.38
N GLU A 459 -12.85 3.98 -27.67
CA GLU A 459 -12.04 4.63 -26.63
C GLU A 459 -12.87 5.72 -25.93
N VAL A 460 -12.88 5.66 -24.60
CA VAL A 460 -13.53 6.65 -23.73
C VAL A 460 -12.49 7.61 -23.17
N ALA A 461 -11.36 7.10 -22.69
CA ALA A 461 -10.28 7.90 -22.13
C ALA A 461 -8.93 7.17 -22.18
N TYR A 462 -7.85 7.95 -22.21
CA TYR A 462 -6.48 7.47 -22.05
C TYR A 462 -5.71 8.45 -21.17
N SER A 463 -5.00 7.95 -20.16
CA SER A 463 -4.24 8.79 -19.23
C SER A 463 -3.03 9.48 -19.88
N GLY A 464 -2.56 8.96 -21.02
CA GLY A 464 -1.53 9.59 -21.84
C GLY A 464 -0.09 9.37 -21.36
N ASP A 465 0.85 9.53 -22.29
CA ASP A 465 2.31 9.53 -22.06
C ASP A 465 2.88 10.95 -21.93
N GLY A 466 2.07 11.93 -21.52
CA GLY A 466 2.57 13.29 -21.32
C GLY A 466 3.50 13.37 -20.12
N ILE A 467 4.67 14.01 -20.24
CA ILE A 467 5.63 14.16 -19.12
C ILE A 467 5.03 14.88 -17.89
N ASN A 468 3.93 15.61 -18.09
CA ASN A 468 3.17 16.32 -17.06
C ASN A 468 1.85 15.62 -16.69
N SER A 469 1.56 14.43 -17.20
CA SER A 469 0.27 13.76 -16.95
C SER A 469 0.16 13.29 -15.49
N GLY A 470 1.28 13.14 -14.79
CA GLY A 470 1.32 12.53 -13.47
C GLY A 470 1.24 11.01 -13.49
N PHE A 471 1.30 10.38 -14.66
CA PHE A 471 1.32 8.92 -14.86
C PHE A 471 2.71 8.40 -15.31
N ILE A 472 3.64 9.31 -15.65
CA ILE A 472 5.02 8.98 -16.00
C ILE A 472 5.91 9.00 -14.76
N GLY A 473 6.62 7.89 -14.52
CA GLY A 473 7.58 7.75 -13.42
C GLY A 473 6.95 7.24 -12.10
N ASP A 474 5.67 6.91 -12.12
CA ASP A 474 4.94 6.36 -10.98
C ASP A 474 5.17 4.86 -10.75
N GLY A 475 6.07 4.23 -11.51
CA GLY A 475 6.33 2.79 -11.47
C GLY A 475 5.48 2.00 -12.45
N THR A 476 5.62 0.68 -12.38
CA THR A 476 4.89 -0.31 -13.19
C THR A 476 3.65 -0.74 -12.43
N ALA A 477 2.47 -0.34 -12.90
CA ALA A 477 1.22 -0.88 -12.38
C ALA A 477 1.03 -2.32 -12.88
N ASN A 478 0.64 -3.21 -11.97
CA ASN A 478 0.43 -4.64 -12.21
C ASN A 478 -1.06 -5.02 -12.09
N ASP A 479 -1.81 -4.29 -11.26
CA ASP A 479 -3.25 -4.48 -11.12
C ASP A 479 -3.98 -3.15 -10.82
N ILE A 480 -5.30 -3.15 -11.02
CA ILE A 480 -6.19 -1.99 -10.94
C ILE A 480 -7.51 -2.34 -10.28
N GLU A 481 -8.04 -1.42 -9.49
CA GLU A 481 -9.39 -1.44 -8.96
C GLU A 481 -10.17 -0.16 -9.32
N VAL A 482 -11.48 -0.31 -9.49
CA VAL A 482 -12.39 0.81 -9.76
C VAL A 482 -12.97 1.30 -8.44
N VAL A 483 -12.90 2.61 -8.20
CA VAL A 483 -13.49 3.23 -7.02
C VAL A 483 -14.88 3.72 -7.37
N LEU A 484 -15.88 3.21 -6.68
CA LEU A 484 -17.27 3.61 -6.84
C LEU A 484 -17.72 4.36 -5.58
N ASP A 485 -18.50 5.42 -5.76
CA ASP A 485 -19.18 6.11 -4.67
C ASP A 485 -20.44 5.34 -4.22
N GLY A 486 -21.15 5.87 -3.20
CA GLY A 486 -22.39 5.26 -2.69
C GLY A 486 -23.55 5.20 -3.70
N ASN A 487 -23.45 5.88 -4.85
CA ASN A 487 -24.41 5.85 -5.95
C ASN A 487 -23.98 4.94 -7.10
N ASN A 488 -22.82 4.26 -6.99
CA ASN A 488 -22.13 3.54 -8.06
C ASN A 488 -21.59 4.42 -9.19
N ASP A 489 -21.35 5.70 -8.93
CA ASP A 489 -20.62 6.57 -9.85
C ASP A 489 -19.11 6.37 -9.64
N VAL A 490 -18.32 6.46 -10.72
CA VAL A 490 -16.87 6.27 -10.65
C VAL A 490 -16.20 7.47 -9.98
N GLU A 491 -15.57 7.23 -8.83
CA GLU A 491 -14.82 8.23 -8.06
C GLU A 491 -13.31 8.21 -8.40
N GLY A 492 -12.83 7.17 -9.08
CA GLY A 492 -11.44 7.06 -9.51
C GLY A 492 -10.99 5.63 -9.77
N PHE A 493 -9.67 5.47 -9.90
CA PHE A 493 -9.02 4.19 -10.11
C PHE A 493 -7.85 4.06 -9.16
N VAL A 494 -7.72 2.92 -8.48
CA VAL A 494 -6.53 2.61 -7.67
C VAL A 494 -5.70 1.58 -8.42
N VAL A 495 -4.39 1.75 -8.42
CA VAL A 495 -3.47 0.75 -8.98
C VAL A 495 -2.47 0.31 -7.92
N THR A 496 -1.96 -0.92 -8.06
CA THR A 496 -0.79 -1.40 -7.32
C THR A 496 0.31 -1.86 -8.28
N GLY A 497 1.53 -1.97 -7.78
CA GLY A 497 2.65 -2.41 -8.57
C GLY A 497 4.00 -2.24 -7.88
N LEU A 498 5.05 -2.10 -8.69
CA LEU A 498 6.42 -1.85 -8.24
C LEU A 498 6.96 -0.52 -8.78
N ARG A 499 7.80 0.14 -7.99
CA ARG A 499 8.51 1.36 -8.37
C ARG A 499 9.98 1.22 -8.07
N ASP A 500 10.80 1.37 -9.09
CA ASP A 500 12.23 1.35 -8.92
C ASP A 500 12.84 2.75 -8.80
N LYS A 501 13.89 2.83 -7.98
CA LYS A 501 14.75 4.01 -7.88
C LYS A 501 16.19 3.56 -7.69
N PHE A 502 17.12 4.36 -8.18
CA PHE A 502 18.55 4.12 -7.97
C PHE A 502 19.07 5.07 -6.90
N ILE A 503 19.63 4.51 -5.83
CA ILE A 503 20.42 5.26 -4.87
C ILE A 503 21.89 5.26 -5.29
N THR A 504 22.73 6.03 -4.59
CA THR A 504 24.19 6.10 -4.87
C THR A 504 25.03 5.78 -3.65
N THR A 505 24.40 5.68 -2.49
CA THR A 505 25.03 5.28 -1.23
C THR A 505 23.99 4.60 -0.37
N ASP A 506 24.34 3.46 0.23
CA ASP A 506 23.47 2.70 1.14
C ASP A 506 24.28 2.17 2.31
N GLY A 507 23.81 2.39 3.54
CA GLY A 507 24.55 2.02 4.75
C GLY A 507 25.99 2.56 4.82
N GLY A 508 26.31 3.63 4.08
CA GLY A 508 27.66 4.19 3.96
C GLY A 508 28.54 3.59 2.86
N GLU A 509 28.04 2.59 2.13
CA GLU A 509 28.70 1.99 0.97
C GLU A 509 28.27 2.69 -0.33
N THR A 510 29.22 2.97 -1.21
CA THR A 510 28.90 3.45 -2.56
C THR A 510 28.58 2.25 -3.45
N CYS A 511 27.41 2.26 -4.09
CA CYS A 511 27.02 1.27 -5.09
C CYS A 511 26.66 1.93 -6.43
N THR A 512 26.53 1.12 -7.49
CA THR A 512 26.19 1.58 -8.84
C THR A 512 25.34 0.54 -9.55
N GLY A 513 24.49 0.97 -10.48
CA GLY A 513 23.63 0.07 -11.26
C GLY A 513 22.69 -0.72 -10.36
N ASP A 514 22.43 -1.98 -10.71
CA ASP A 514 21.46 -2.83 -10.01
C ASP A 514 21.79 -3.05 -8.53
N GLY A 515 23.08 -3.03 -8.14
CA GLY A 515 23.46 -3.15 -6.72
C GLY A 515 23.00 -1.98 -5.85
N CYS A 516 22.49 -0.92 -6.48
CA CYS A 516 21.96 0.31 -5.90
C CYS A 516 20.47 0.53 -6.27
N LYS A 517 19.81 -0.48 -6.85
CA LYS A 517 18.39 -0.45 -7.14
C LYS A 517 17.62 -0.67 -5.84
N VAL A 518 16.55 0.09 -5.66
CA VAL A 518 15.54 -0.10 -4.61
C VAL A 518 14.22 -0.30 -5.34
N ILE A 519 13.48 -1.34 -4.99
CA ILE A 519 12.19 -1.67 -5.59
C ILE A 519 11.14 -1.67 -4.50
N ASP A 520 10.35 -0.59 -4.44
CA ASP A 520 9.27 -0.42 -3.49
C ASP A 520 7.94 -0.88 -4.12
N GLY A 521 7.09 -1.52 -3.33
CA GLY A 521 5.68 -1.72 -3.71
C GLY A 521 4.95 -0.38 -3.63
N PHE A 522 3.79 -0.25 -4.29
CA PHE A 522 3.01 0.98 -4.17
C PHE A 522 1.51 0.80 -4.35
N PHE A 523 0.76 1.80 -3.90
CA PHE A 523 -0.61 2.08 -4.30
C PHE A 523 -0.71 3.52 -4.80
N SER A 524 -1.49 3.78 -5.85
CA SER A 524 -1.80 5.14 -6.31
C SER A 524 -3.27 5.24 -6.69
N LYS A 525 -3.94 6.32 -6.28
CA LYS A 525 -5.31 6.63 -6.72
C LYS A 525 -5.30 7.74 -7.75
N TYR A 526 -6.02 7.55 -8.85
CA TYR A 526 -6.20 8.50 -9.93
C TYR A 526 -7.66 8.97 -10.01
N LYS A 527 -7.84 10.18 -10.53
CA LYS A 527 -9.17 10.77 -10.79
C LYS A 527 -9.95 9.99 -11.86
N PRO A 528 -11.29 10.02 -11.83
CA PRO A 528 -12.12 9.27 -12.78
C PRO A 528 -12.00 9.78 -14.21
N ASP A 529 -11.67 11.07 -14.39
CA ASP A 529 -11.40 11.69 -15.69
C ASP A 529 -9.94 11.52 -16.17
N LEU A 530 -9.14 10.76 -15.41
CA LEU A 530 -7.71 10.56 -15.64
C LEU A 530 -6.88 11.86 -15.70
N SER A 531 -7.37 12.97 -15.12
CA SER A 531 -6.67 14.27 -15.15
C SER A 531 -5.49 14.37 -14.18
N GLY A 532 -5.29 13.38 -13.30
CA GLY A 532 -4.13 13.29 -12.43
C GLY A 532 -4.29 12.37 -11.22
N LYS A 533 -3.21 12.24 -10.46
CA LYS A 533 -3.11 11.46 -9.20
C LYS A 533 -3.72 12.22 -8.02
N LEU A 534 -4.46 11.51 -7.17
CA LEU A 534 -5.04 12.01 -5.93
C LEU A 534 -4.12 11.75 -4.73
N TRP A 535 -3.64 10.52 -4.59
CA TRP A 535 -2.69 10.13 -3.55
C TRP A 535 -1.81 8.98 -4.02
N ASP A 536 -0.73 8.72 -3.27
CA ASP A 536 0.28 7.71 -3.54
C ASP A 536 0.86 7.21 -2.21
N THR A 537 1.02 5.89 -2.09
CA THR A 537 1.51 5.21 -0.89
C THR A 537 2.60 4.25 -1.31
N LEU A 538 3.80 4.42 -0.74
CA LEU A 538 4.90 3.49 -0.95
C LEU A 538 4.90 2.43 0.14
N ILE A 539 5.22 1.21 -0.26
CA ILE A 539 5.42 0.05 0.58
C ILE A 539 6.94 -0.23 0.59
N PRO A 540 7.66 0.24 1.63
CA PRO A 540 9.11 0.41 1.57
C PRO A 540 9.90 -0.89 1.71
N THR A 541 10.87 -1.04 0.81
CA THR A 541 11.94 -2.05 0.78
C THR A 541 12.75 -2.11 2.07
N GLY A 542 13.14 -3.31 2.52
CA GLY A 542 14.16 -3.51 3.56
C GLY A 542 13.83 -3.04 4.98
N THR A 543 12.71 -2.35 5.18
CA THR A 543 12.31 -1.79 6.48
C THR A 543 11.57 -2.76 7.39
N TRP A 544 11.17 -3.92 6.87
CA TRP A 544 10.39 -4.91 7.60
C TRP A 544 11.25 -6.06 8.13
N PRO A 545 10.86 -6.69 9.25
CA PRO A 545 11.53 -7.87 9.79
C PRO A 545 11.43 -9.09 8.85
N GLY A 546 11.89 -10.25 9.34
CA GLY A 546 11.91 -11.47 8.56
C GLY A 546 10.55 -12.00 8.15
N GLY A 547 9.53 -11.97 9.01
CA GLY A 547 8.30 -12.72 8.76
C GLY A 547 8.12 -13.89 9.72
N ILE A 548 7.10 -14.70 9.43
CA ILE A 548 6.76 -15.92 10.17
C ILE A 548 7.55 -17.12 9.60
N ASN A 549 7.64 -18.21 10.35
CA ASN A 549 8.26 -19.50 9.94
C ASN A 549 9.74 -19.40 9.56
N GLN A 550 10.09 -19.66 8.29
CA GLN A 550 11.47 -19.74 7.78
C GLN A 550 12.30 -18.49 8.11
N PHE A 551 11.64 -17.33 8.21
CA PHE A 551 12.29 -16.04 8.41
C PHE A 551 12.10 -15.48 9.83
N ALA A 552 11.53 -16.27 10.75
CA ALA A 552 11.26 -15.84 12.11
C ALA A 552 12.54 -15.37 12.82
N GLY A 553 12.46 -14.19 13.46
CA GLY A 553 13.55 -13.62 14.25
C GLY A 553 14.59 -12.82 13.45
N LEU A 554 14.49 -12.74 12.12
CA LEU A 554 15.32 -11.79 11.35
C LEU A 554 14.82 -10.36 11.56
N THR A 555 15.75 -9.43 11.66
CA THR A 555 15.44 -8.00 11.78
C THR A 555 15.38 -7.34 10.41
N ALA A 556 14.87 -6.10 10.36
CA ALA A 556 14.98 -5.25 9.19
C ALA A 556 16.42 -5.16 8.67
N SER A 557 16.55 -5.05 7.35
CA SER A 557 17.86 -4.86 6.71
C SER A 557 18.45 -3.52 7.12
N ALA A 558 19.77 -3.46 7.25
CA ALA A 558 20.49 -2.20 7.41
C ALA A 558 20.68 -1.44 6.09
N PHE A 559 20.35 -2.09 4.96
CA PHE A 559 20.56 -1.63 3.60
C PHE A 559 19.21 -1.56 2.86
N GLU A 560 18.87 -0.38 2.36
CA GLU A 560 17.65 -0.11 1.57
C GLU A 560 17.67 -0.82 0.22
N SER A 561 18.82 -0.99 -0.42
CA SER A 561 18.93 -1.63 -1.75
C SER A 561 19.00 -3.17 -1.70
N LEU A 562 18.83 -3.78 -0.52
CA LEU A 562 19.05 -5.22 -0.38
C LEU A 562 17.78 -6.05 -0.55
N VAL A 563 16.69 -5.71 0.15
CA VAL A 563 15.50 -6.59 0.26
C VAL A 563 14.29 -5.94 -0.39
N TYR A 564 14.08 -6.20 -1.68
CA TYR A 564 13.00 -5.70 -2.53
C TYR A 564 11.61 -5.98 -1.96
N THR A 565 10.65 -5.15 -2.37
CA THR A 565 9.23 -5.37 -2.20
C THR A 565 8.52 -5.09 -3.51
N GLU A 566 7.84 -6.07 -4.06
CA GLU A 566 7.11 -5.96 -5.32
C GLU A 566 5.66 -6.36 -5.07
N CYS A 567 4.71 -5.55 -5.52
CA CYS A 567 3.29 -5.89 -5.46
C CYS A 567 2.76 -6.20 -6.86
N TRP A 568 1.91 -7.21 -6.99
CA TRP A 568 1.40 -7.68 -8.28
C TRP A 568 -0.12 -7.59 -8.35
N GLY A 569 -0.86 -8.40 -7.58
CA GLY A 569 -2.33 -8.38 -7.53
C GLY A 569 -2.90 -7.48 -6.44
N MET A 570 -4.13 -6.99 -6.65
CA MET A 570 -4.89 -6.22 -5.67
C MET A 570 -6.39 -6.53 -5.75
N ASP A 571 -7.07 -6.40 -4.62
CA ASP A 571 -8.53 -6.36 -4.58
C ASP A 571 -9.02 -5.27 -3.61
N LYS A 572 -10.28 -4.87 -3.79
CA LYS A 572 -11.00 -4.07 -2.81
C LYS A 572 -11.28 -4.92 -1.57
N VAL A 573 -11.33 -4.26 -0.42
CA VAL A 573 -11.71 -4.87 0.85
C VAL A 573 -13.04 -4.31 1.29
N THR A 574 -13.99 -5.20 1.54
CA THR A 574 -15.28 -4.87 2.14
C THR A 574 -15.34 -5.33 3.58
N ASP A 575 -16.00 -4.54 4.43
CA ASP A 575 -16.28 -4.92 5.81
C ASP A 575 -17.41 -5.97 5.88
N THR A 576 -17.76 -6.40 7.09
CA THR A 576 -18.83 -7.39 7.30
C THR A 576 -20.23 -6.91 6.88
N ASN A 577 -20.42 -5.61 6.64
CA ASN A 577 -21.65 -5.03 6.11
C ASN A 577 -21.61 -4.86 4.58
N GLY A 578 -20.51 -5.24 3.94
CA GLY A 578 -20.28 -5.06 2.50
C GLY A 578 -19.83 -3.66 2.11
N ALA A 579 -19.51 -2.78 3.07
CA ALA A 579 -19.00 -1.44 2.78
C ALA A 579 -17.53 -1.52 2.35
N HIS A 580 -17.17 -0.83 1.27
CA HIS A 580 -15.79 -0.74 0.83
C HIS A 580 -14.96 0.09 1.81
N VAL A 581 -13.90 -0.50 2.36
CA VAL A 581 -13.08 0.07 3.45
C VAL A 581 -11.59 0.19 3.10
N GLY A 582 -11.23 -0.01 1.83
CA GLY A 582 -9.87 0.14 1.30
C GLY A 582 -9.46 -1.05 0.43
N TYR A 583 -8.16 -1.30 0.36
CA TYR A 583 -7.57 -2.23 -0.62
C TYR A 583 -6.55 -3.14 0.04
N VAL A 584 -6.40 -4.33 -0.52
CA VAL A 584 -5.35 -5.28 -0.15
C VAL A 584 -4.52 -5.63 -1.38
N ALA A 585 -3.20 -5.72 -1.24
CA ALA A 585 -2.32 -6.18 -2.31
C ALA A 585 -1.52 -7.43 -1.91
N ALA A 586 -1.36 -8.30 -2.89
CA ALA A 586 -0.40 -9.39 -2.92
C ALA A 586 0.96 -8.83 -3.32
N CYS A 587 1.93 -8.98 -2.42
CA CYS A 587 3.30 -8.57 -2.66
C CYS A 587 4.28 -9.69 -2.28
N GLY A 588 5.48 -9.61 -2.83
CA GLY A 588 6.62 -10.44 -2.47
C GLY A 588 7.74 -9.58 -1.92
N THR A 589 8.52 -10.13 -0.99
CA THR A 589 9.74 -9.49 -0.53
C THR A 589 10.90 -10.47 -0.48
N GLY A 590 12.05 -10.08 -1.02
CA GLY A 590 13.21 -10.95 -1.20
C GLY A 590 14.41 -10.19 -1.74
N ILE A 591 15.51 -10.89 -1.99
CA ILE A 591 16.74 -10.35 -2.56
C ILE A 591 16.92 -10.89 -3.98
N GLU A 592 16.97 -10.01 -4.98
CA GLU A 592 17.16 -10.33 -6.41
C GLU A 592 18.12 -9.32 -7.07
N PRO A 593 18.84 -9.63 -8.18
CA PRO A 593 19.13 -10.93 -8.80
C PRO A 593 20.24 -11.74 -8.11
N GLY A 594 20.47 -11.49 -6.82
CA GLY A 594 21.43 -12.20 -6.00
C GLY A 594 22.65 -11.37 -5.60
N CYS A 595 23.54 -11.94 -4.81
CA CYS A 595 24.52 -11.15 -4.05
C CYS A 595 25.71 -10.59 -4.84
N GLY A 596 25.94 -11.05 -6.07
CA GLY A 596 27.12 -10.69 -6.87
C GLY A 596 27.16 -9.23 -7.34
N ILE A 597 26.01 -8.55 -7.37
CA ILE A 597 25.90 -7.16 -7.81
C ILE A 597 26.18 -6.15 -6.69
N HIS A 598 26.13 -6.59 -5.43
CA HIS A 598 26.22 -5.70 -4.28
C HIS A 598 27.67 -5.55 -3.80
N PRO A 599 28.17 -4.31 -3.63
CA PRO A 599 29.53 -4.07 -3.18
C PRO A 599 29.67 -4.20 -1.66
N GLY A 600 30.92 -4.37 -1.20
CA GLY A 600 31.33 -4.12 0.18
C GLY A 600 30.46 -4.81 1.25
N ALA A 601 30.03 -4.03 2.24
CA ALA A 601 29.18 -4.52 3.33
C ALA A 601 27.79 -4.99 2.87
N ILE A 602 27.23 -4.43 1.79
CA ILE A 602 25.92 -4.83 1.23
C ILE A 602 26.01 -6.28 0.72
N GLY A 603 27.03 -6.59 -0.08
CA GLY A 603 27.25 -7.96 -0.60
C GLY A 603 27.56 -8.98 0.50
N THR A 604 28.24 -8.55 1.56
CA THR A 604 28.51 -9.39 2.74
C THR A 604 27.21 -9.71 3.48
N ALA A 605 26.36 -8.72 3.72
CA ALA A 605 25.06 -8.93 4.35
C ALA A 605 24.19 -9.88 3.51
N CYS A 606 24.10 -9.63 2.20
CA CYS A 606 23.36 -10.45 1.26
C CYS A 606 23.73 -11.94 1.35
N SER A 607 25.04 -12.25 1.34
CA SER A 607 25.54 -13.64 1.26
C SER A 607 25.20 -14.50 2.49
N THR A 608 24.74 -13.88 3.56
CA THR A 608 24.36 -14.53 4.82
C THR A 608 22.88 -14.35 5.16
N ASP A 609 22.13 -13.62 4.33
CA ASP A 609 20.73 -13.31 4.57
C ASP A 609 19.84 -14.44 4.02
N ALA A 610 18.95 -14.97 4.85
CA ALA A 610 18.03 -16.03 4.40
C ALA A 610 17.01 -15.51 3.37
N ARG A 611 16.80 -14.18 3.29
CA ARG A 611 15.89 -13.51 2.34
C ARG A 611 16.40 -13.51 0.89
N THR A 612 17.45 -14.27 0.57
CA THR A 612 17.74 -14.70 -0.80
C THR A 612 16.62 -15.57 -1.39
N ALA A 613 15.73 -16.10 -0.54
CA ALA A 613 14.42 -16.60 -0.94
C ALA A 613 13.35 -15.53 -0.72
N TRP A 614 12.38 -15.47 -1.64
CA TRP A 614 11.21 -14.61 -1.52
C TRP A 614 10.23 -15.09 -0.45
N ARG A 615 9.40 -14.18 0.06
CA ARG A 615 8.31 -14.51 0.97
C ARG A 615 7.11 -13.63 0.69
N GLY A 616 5.94 -14.13 1.06
CA GLY A 616 4.68 -13.43 0.86
C GLY A 616 4.63 -12.20 1.75
N ALA A 617 4.11 -11.11 1.20
CA ALA A 617 3.82 -9.89 1.91
C ALA A 617 2.43 -9.43 1.50
N ILE A 618 1.49 -9.50 2.42
CA ILE A 618 0.13 -8.98 2.20
C ILE A 618 0.05 -7.61 2.87
N THR A 619 -0.40 -6.60 2.14
CA THR A 619 -0.53 -5.23 2.65
C THR A 619 -1.96 -4.74 2.51
N ARG A 620 -2.45 -4.02 3.53
CA ARG A 620 -3.79 -3.43 3.59
C ARG A 620 -3.70 -1.93 3.75
N ILE A 621 -4.33 -1.18 2.85
CA ILE A 621 -4.45 0.29 2.96
C ILE A 621 -5.91 0.72 3.04
N ASP A 622 -6.22 1.78 3.80
CA ASP A 622 -7.56 2.38 3.82
C ASP A 622 -7.87 3.15 2.52
N LEU A 623 -9.08 3.74 2.44
CA LEU A 623 -9.51 4.53 1.27
C LEU A 623 -8.70 5.83 1.06
N ALA A 624 -8.02 6.31 2.10
CA ALA A 624 -7.15 7.47 2.05
C ALA A 624 -5.70 7.10 1.69
N GLY A 625 -5.39 5.81 1.53
CA GLY A 625 -4.06 5.30 1.21
C GLY A 625 -3.18 5.04 2.43
N ASN A 626 -3.69 5.12 3.67
CA ASN A 626 -2.88 4.83 4.84
C ASN A 626 -2.74 3.32 5.05
N LEU A 627 -1.52 2.86 5.35
CA LEU A 627 -1.26 1.46 5.69
C LEU A 627 -1.92 1.09 7.02
N VAL A 628 -2.88 0.15 6.97
CA VAL A 628 -3.66 -0.34 8.12
C VAL A 628 -2.95 -1.52 8.78
N TRP A 629 -2.54 -2.50 7.98
CA TRP A 629 -1.76 -3.66 8.41
C TRP A 629 -0.93 -4.24 7.28
N TYR A 630 0.10 -4.98 7.67
CA TYR A 630 0.82 -5.88 6.77
C TYR A 630 1.16 -7.16 7.51
N ARG A 631 1.37 -8.24 6.77
CA ARG A 631 1.88 -9.52 7.29
C ARG A 631 2.83 -10.14 6.28
N MET A 632 3.87 -10.80 6.78
CA MET A 632 4.83 -11.53 5.97
C MET A 632 4.84 -13.00 6.36
N ASP A 633 4.50 -13.84 5.39
CA ASP A 633 4.21 -15.24 5.60
C ASP A 633 5.01 -16.12 4.65
N SER A 634 5.19 -17.36 5.07
CA SER A 634 5.87 -18.39 4.28
C SER A 634 5.31 -19.74 4.65
N PHE A 635 5.24 -20.63 3.68
CA PHE A 635 4.73 -21.99 3.89
C PHE A 635 5.58 -22.75 4.93
N ASN A 636 4.93 -23.40 5.89
CA ASN A 636 5.59 -24.08 6.99
C ASN A 636 5.92 -25.54 6.66
N ASP A 637 6.89 -25.75 5.77
CA ASP A 637 7.58 -27.04 5.58
C ASP A 637 9.09 -26.84 5.71
N LEU A 638 9.62 -27.12 6.90
CA LEU A 638 11.03 -26.96 7.28
C LEU A 638 12.02 -27.77 6.43
N SER A 639 11.56 -28.58 5.48
CA SER A 639 12.38 -29.45 4.62
C SER A 639 12.54 -28.96 3.18
N ALA A 640 11.64 -28.09 2.70
CA ALA A 640 11.67 -27.55 1.35
C ALA A 640 11.99 -26.06 1.43
N SER A 641 13.26 -25.71 1.23
CA SER A 641 13.64 -24.32 1.01
C SER A 641 12.95 -23.81 -0.25
N GLY A 642 12.44 -22.59 -0.20
CA GLY A 642 12.40 -21.74 -1.37
C GLY A 642 11.04 -21.12 -1.55
N GLU A 643 11.01 -19.80 -1.37
CA GLU A 643 10.11 -18.82 -1.98
C GLU A 643 8.61 -19.02 -1.73
N SER A 644 7.92 -18.03 -1.17
CA SER A 644 6.45 -18.04 -0.96
C SER A 644 5.81 -16.71 -1.40
N ALA A 645 6.25 -16.14 -2.53
CA ALA A 645 5.82 -14.80 -2.94
C ALA A 645 4.29 -14.75 -3.12
N SER A 646 3.62 -13.73 -2.55
CA SER A 646 2.18 -13.52 -2.75
C SER A 646 2.02 -12.73 -4.03
N GLU A 647 1.36 -13.32 -5.04
CA GLU A 647 1.31 -12.76 -6.39
C GLU A 647 -0.07 -12.23 -6.75
N TYR A 648 -1.13 -12.95 -6.38
CA TYR A 648 -2.51 -12.54 -6.63
C TYR A 648 -3.31 -12.57 -5.34
N ILE A 649 -4.32 -11.73 -5.25
CA ILE A 649 -5.16 -11.63 -4.06
C ILE A 649 -6.59 -11.32 -4.44
N PHE A 650 -7.53 -11.87 -3.67
CA PHE A 650 -8.93 -11.51 -3.74
C PHE A 650 -9.59 -11.63 -2.37
N GLN A 651 -10.66 -10.87 -2.15
CA GLN A 651 -11.58 -11.10 -1.06
C GLN A 651 -12.68 -12.06 -1.52
N ALA A 652 -12.73 -13.24 -0.91
CA ALA A 652 -13.79 -14.22 -1.14
C ALA A 652 -15.15 -13.67 -0.68
N LYS A 653 -16.26 -14.19 -1.22
CA LYS A 653 -17.65 -13.79 -0.88
C LYS A 653 -17.99 -13.93 0.60
N ASN A 654 -17.28 -14.80 1.32
CA ASN A 654 -17.42 -14.95 2.76
C ASN A 654 -16.64 -13.91 3.58
N GLY A 655 -15.94 -12.98 2.92
CA GLY A 655 -15.18 -11.88 3.52
C GLY A 655 -13.71 -12.20 3.80
N HIS A 656 -13.27 -13.46 3.64
CA HIS A 656 -11.89 -13.85 3.85
C HIS A 656 -10.99 -13.32 2.72
N ILE A 657 -9.80 -12.84 3.09
CA ILE A 657 -8.77 -12.48 2.13
C ILE A 657 -8.01 -13.75 1.75
N VAL A 658 -7.82 -13.97 0.45
CA VAL A 658 -7.15 -15.13 -0.11
C VAL A 658 -6.01 -14.66 -1.01
N SER A 659 -4.79 -15.03 -0.65
CA SER A 659 -3.57 -14.78 -1.42
C SER A 659 -3.16 -16.06 -2.16
N LEU A 660 -2.94 -15.94 -3.47
CA LEU A 660 -2.30 -16.95 -4.30
C LEU A 660 -0.79 -16.73 -4.22
N THR A 661 -0.06 -17.77 -3.80
CA THR A 661 1.38 -17.72 -3.59
C THR A 661 2.12 -18.56 -4.63
N ASP A 662 3.26 -18.07 -5.10
CA ASP A 662 4.26 -18.88 -5.80
C ASP A 662 5.17 -19.56 -4.80
N GLU A 663 5.40 -20.85 -4.98
CA GLU A 663 6.21 -21.67 -4.09
C GLU A 663 7.47 -22.20 -4.79
N GLY A 664 8.64 -21.82 -4.29
CA GLY A 664 9.96 -22.14 -4.88
C GLY A 664 10.35 -23.62 -4.82
N PHE A 665 9.53 -24.47 -4.20
CA PHE A 665 9.64 -25.94 -4.29
C PHE A 665 8.94 -26.54 -5.53
N GLY A 666 8.59 -25.71 -6.50
CA GLY A 666 7.97 -26.11 -7.77
C GLY A 666 6.46 -26.22 -7.70
N GLY A 667 5.80 -25.31 -6.99
CA GLY A 667 4.36 -25.33 -6.76
C GLY A 667 3.73 -23.95 -6.54
N PHE A 668 2.46 -23.94 -6.17
CA PHE A 668 1.73 -22.72 -5.79
C PHE A 668 0.83 -22.99 -4.59
N GLY A 669 0.36 -21.93 -3.92
CA GLY A 669 -0.45 -22.02 -2.73
C GLY A 669 -1.61 -21.03 -2.66
N PHE A 670 -2.52 -21.30 -1.73
CA PHE A 670 -3.58 -20.41 -1.29
C PHE A 670 -3.41 -20.16 0.22
N GLU A 671 -3.01 -18.95 0.57
CA GLU A 671 -3.01 -18.43 1.94
C GLU A 671 -4.33 -17.71 2.19
N THR A 672 -5.17 -18.27 3.07
CA THR A 672 -6.44 -17.68 3.48
C THR A 672 -6.33 -17.09 4.87
N LEU A 673 -6.72 -15.83 5.02
CA LEU A 673 -6.76 -15.11 6.29
C LEU A 673 -8.14 -15.24 6.93
N GLU A 674 -8.21 -15.17 8.26
CA GLU A 674 -9.47 -14.99 8.99
C GLU A 674 -10.13 -13.65 8.63
N LEU A 675 -11.40 -13.47 9.01
CA LEU A 675 -12.10 -12.21 8.78
C LEU A 675 -11.42 -11.07 9.53
N GLU A 676 -11.36 -9.90 8.89
CA GLU A 676 -11.00 -8.65 9.55
C GLU A 676 -12.08 -8.32 10.59
N VAL A 677 -11.67 -8.13 11.85
CA VAL A 677 -12.57 -7.95 13.01
C VAL A 677 -12.79 -6.48 13.30
#